data_AF-A0A7J2ZC72-F1
#
_entry.id   AF-A0A7J2ZC72-F1
#
_cell.length_a   1.000
_cell.length_b   1.000
_cell.length_c   1.000
_cell.angle_alpha   90.00
_cell.angle_beta   90.00
_cell.angle_gamma   90.00
#
_symmetry.space_group_name_H-M   'P 1'
#
loop_
_entity.id
_entity.type
_entity.pdbx_description
1 polymer ?
#
loop_
_entity_poly.entity_id
_entity_poly.type
_entity_poly.pdbx_seq_one_letter_code
_entity_poly.pdbx_strand_id
1 'polypeptide(L)'
;MTNGERGNRELLISKWFPIAEVSVESVRERSASSALPPLYFLHVWFARRPLATSRAAVLGSLLPATVNRNDFLKLLGIPTNVDLQKAHEKLAQAKATGVRLKENPFFWKRAFEHVPSQQELERFHALLRELWGVERPLVVDPMAGGGSIPFEAMRLGLPVVAGELNPVAFIVLKGTLEYPAKFGGRLLSAVERFCKEVHEAAKAELEEFFPKQPGEQVYAYLWARTIKCPSCGLIIPLSPNWWIVRSAKDEENVAVKVLVPEEGDVCSFEIVSGPKKHGLNPDKGTVKGGSAECPRCHTVIDGEEVKRIAQNGRMGHQLYCVCVKSRGLGKNKQKWDFRAPTKQENEAIEKAEKILTEKLPKWKDQNLVPVENFPETANDTRPIQYGMPRWCDLFNPRQLLMHLTYIEKFLEAKERLFTGKEQGSEEWEFAEAIVTYGAMVFDTCVDYNCLLSLWHSGRSLIAHMMGLQAFPFKWSYAEWNQLVQNGGYDWALSKVLDALREIIELLPENPPKPVVYCSSATKIPLEDKSIPCIVVDPPYAENVMYAEVSDFFYVWLKRLLGDVFPEVFKSELTEKEEEAVANPARFKGMGRSAKKLAQQDYKTKLEACFREMHRVLRDDGVMTVMFTHRAAEAWSSLATALINAGFTFISSWPVHTEPPEKFGKREKGVLKVTILLTCRKRKANHPGIWEHIKDELRQIAKQKIEEYSELGIGGPDLKVSVYGPVLGRFADYYPVKTATGREIDPQEALDLVTEVLNEKFLQEVGIENADKETAAYINLLAAFPTARTEYEEARLATVFGGLVTLDTLDVKSTHGLIEKKGNDIRILSARERQALGIIDPRDTKTLKTAIDHVHAAILLYERGGLVQVKHLMQEKALDTAGSPFQAVLQAYARYAENSTDENFKKDASIAKALLVALGRTMDLAPKKEERLDYYFRES
;
A
#
# COMPACT_ATOMS: atom_id res chain seq x y z
N MET A 1 -3.04 -28.89 -35.47
CA MET A 1 -2.81 -29.00 -34.02
C MET A 1 -3.99 -29.74 -33.42
N THR A 2 -3.75 -30.89 -32.78
CA THR A 2 -4.79 -31.61 -32.03
C THR A 2 -5.23 -30.81 -30.79
N ASN A 3 -6.39 -31.11 -30.18
CA ASN A 3 -6.82 -30.44 -28.94
C ASN A 3 -5.80 -30.62 -27.79
N GLY A 4 -5.03 -31.72 -27.78
CA GLY A 4 -3.93 -31.94 -26.83
C GLY A 4 -2.72 -31.04 -27.06
N GLU A 5 -2.34 -30.78 -28.32
CA GLU A 5 -1.23 -29.86 -28.65
C GLU A 5 -1.59 -28.39 -28.39
N ARG A 6 -2.87 -28.01 -28.50
CA ARG A 6 -3.35 -26.66 -28.14
C ARG A 6 -3.32 -26.42 -26.62
N GLY A 7 -3.72 -27.40 -25.81
CA GLY A 7 -3.73 -27.29 -24.35
C GLY A 7 -2.35 -27.14 -23.72
N ASN A 8 -1.31 -27.75 -24.31
CA ASN A 8 0.07 -27.63 -23.81
C ASN A 8 0.75 -26.28 -24.13
N ARG A 9 0.17 -25.44 -25.00
CA ARG A 9 0.69 -24.10 -25.32
C ARG A 9 -0.08 -22.95 -24.66
N GLU A 10 -1.17 -23.25 -23.98
CA GLU A 10 -1.95 -22.26 -23.23
C GLU A 10 -1.29 -21.99 -21.87
N LEU A 11 -1.30 -20.73 -21.41
CA LEU A 11 -0.68 -20.35 -20.14
C LEU A 11 -1.62 -20.61 -18.97
N LEU A 12 -1.08 -20.98 -17.81
CA LEU A 12 -1.86 -21.18 -16.59
C LEU A 12 -2.71 -19.96 -16.26
N ILE A 13 -2.09 -18.78 -16.26
CA ILE A 13 -2.75 -17.52 -15.91
C ILE A 13 -3.87 -17.14 -16.90
N SER A 14 -3.99 -17.75 -18.09
CA SER A 14 -5.14 -17.49 -18.97
C SER A 14 -6.38 -18.29 -18.59
N LYS A 15 -6.21 -19.40 -17.85
CA LYS A 15 -7.28 -20.35 -17.56
C LYS A 15 -7.74 -20.29 -16.10
N TRP A 16 -6.82 -20.29 -15.15
CA TRP A 16 -7.17 -20.29 -13.72
C TRP A 16 -6.05 -19.67 -12.88
N PHE A 17 -6.38 -19.17 -11.69
CA PHE A 17 -5.40 -18.64 -10.73
C PHE A 17 -5.90 -18.84 -9.28
N PRO A 18 -5.04 -19.23 -8.32
CA PRO A 18 -5.46 -19.49 -6.93
C PRO A 18 -5.52 -18.18 -6.13
N ILE A 19 -6.51 -17.35 -6.41
CA ILE A 19 -6.70 -16.02 -5.80
C ILE A 19 -6.69 -16.10 -4.27
N ALA A 20 -7.46 -17.03 -3.69
CA ALA A 20 -7.68 -17.10 -2.25
C ALA A 20 -6.37 -17.40 -1.50
N GLU A 21 -5.64 -18.43 -1.92
CA GLU A 21 -4.39 -18.85 -1.29
C GLU A 21 -3.32 -17.76 -1.37
N VAL A 22 -3.14 -17.19 -2.56
CA VAL A 22 -2.14 -16.13 -2.78
C VAL A 22 -2.51 -14.90 -1.96
N SER A 23 -3.81 -14.57 -1.87
CA SER A 23 -4.32 -13.45 -1.06
C SER A 23 -4.06 -13.66 0.42
N VAL A 24 -4.39 -14.83 0.97
CA VAL A 24 -4.18 -15.14 2.40
C VAL A 24 -2.70 -15.00 2.75
N GLU A 25 -1.79 -15.59 1.97
CA GLU A 25 -0.35 -15.50 2.25
C GLU A 25 0.21 -14.10 2.01
N SER A 26 -0.28 -13.35 1.02
CA SER A 26 0.15 -11.97 0.77
C SER A 26 -0.30 -11.00 1.87
N VAL A 27 -1.54 -11.14 2.37
CA VAL A 27 -2.01 -10.38 3.54
C VAL A 27 -1.24 -10.82 4.80
N ARG A 28 -1.00 -12.12 4.96
CA ARG A 28 -0.20 -12.65 6.06
C ARG A 28 1.18 -12.02 6.04
N GLU A 29 1.88 -12.01 4.91
CA GLU A 29 3.19 -11.35 4.69
C GLU A 29 3.20 -9.91 5.22
N ARG A 30 2.17 -9.12 4.89
CA ARG A 30 2.08 -7.70 5.24
C ARG A 30 1.49 -7.42 6.63
N SER A 31 1.04 -8.45 7.34
CA SER A 31 0.33 -8.30 8.63
C SER A 31 1.25 -7.93 9.80
N ALA A 32 2.49 -8.40 9.84
CA ALA A 32 3.41 -8.19 10.95
C ALA A 32 4.71 -7.54 10.48
N SER A 33 5.04 -6.35 11.00
CA SER A 33 6.28 -5.63 10.63
C SER A 33 7.56 -6.37 11.03
N SER A 34 7.47 -7.30 11.99
CA SER A 34 8.58 -8.15 12.45
C SER A 34 8.76 -9.42 11.61
N ALA A 35 7.95 -9.65 10.58
CA ALA A 35 7.99 -10.85 9.76
C ALA A 35 7.80 -10.52 8.26
N LEU A 36 8.30 -9.34 7.86
CA LEU A 36 8.40 -8.94 6.46
C LEU A 36 9.58 -9.67 5.81
N PRO A 37 9.57 -9.84 4.47
CA PRO A 37 10.72 -10.36 3.75
C PRO A 37 11.99 -9.52 3.95
N PRO A 38 13.20 -10.12 3.81
CA PRO A 38 14.46 -9.43 4.09
C PRO A 38 14.70 -8.20 3.21
N LEU A 39 14.13 -8.17 2.00
CA LEU A 39 14.18 -7.02 1.09
C LEU A 39 13.70 -5.72 1.78
N TYR A 40 12.75 -5.80 2.72
CA TYR A 40 12.24 -4.62 3.45
C TYR A 40 13.27 -3.98 4.38
N PHE A 41 14.23 -4.76 4.85
CA PHE A 41 15.19 -4.34 5.86
C PHE A 41 16.50 -3.86 5.26
N LEU A 42 16.81 -4.22 4.02
CA LEU A 42 18.04 -3.80 3.35
C LEU A 42 18.13 -2.28 3.17
N HIS A 43 17.09 -1.68 2.60
CA HIS A 43 16.93 -0.23 2.43
C HIS A 43 15.43 0.11 2.39
N VAL A 44 15.04 1.32 2.78
CA VAL A 44 13.63 1.73 2.67
C VAL A 44 13.29 2.00 1.19
N TRP A 45 12.35 1.25 0.63
CA TRP A 45 11.78 1.53 -0.70
C TRP A 45 10.26 1.49 -0.65
N PHE A 46 9.64 2.47 -1.30
CA PHE A 46 8.26 2.88 -1.01
C PHE A 46 7.19 1.96 -1.61
N ALA A 47 7.52 1.16 -2.62
CA ALA A 47 6.55 0.33 -3.35
C ALA A 47 7.05 -1.11 -3.56
N ARG A 48 7.19 -1.86 -2.46
CA ARG A 48 7.44 -3.30 -2.53
C ARG A 48 6.14 -4.08 -2.52
N ARG A 49 5.93 -4.93 -3.51
CA ARG A 49 4.84 -5.92 -3.55
C ARG A 49 5.19 -7.17 -2.76
N PRO A 50 4.18 -7.90 -2.24
CA PRO A 50 4.44 -9.16 -1.56
C PRO A 50 5.21 -10.15 -2.44
N LEU A 51 6.16 -10.87 -1.85
CA LEU A 51 6.93 -11.87 -2.58
C LEU A 51 6.04 -13.02 -3.05
N ALA A 52 5.05 -13.42 -2.23
CA ALA A 52 4.08 -14.44 -2.62
C ALA A 52 3.31 -14.08 -3.91
N THR A 53 2.82 -12.83 -4.01
CA THR A 53 2.15 -12.35 -5.24
C THR A 53 3.12 -12.26 -6.41
N SER A 54 4.35 -11.80 -6.17
CA SER A 54 5.41 -11.64 -7.20
C SER A 54 5.78 -12.98 -7.83
N ARG A 55 6.01 -14.02 -7.01
CA ARG A 55 6.27 -15.38 -7.49
C ARG A 55 5.06 -15.94 -8.26
N ALA A 56 3.85 -15.73 -7.76
CA ALA A 56 2.64 -16.22 -8.41
C ALA A 56 2.43 -15.58 -9.79
N ALA A 57 2.75 -14.30 -9.96
CA ALA A 57 2.71 -13.65 -11.27
C ALA A 57 3.75 -14.22 -12.24
N VAL A 58 4.98 -14.47 -11.79
CA VAL A 58 6.03 -15.10 -12.62
C VAL A 58 5.63 -16.52 -13.02
N LEU A 59 5.23 -17.35 -12.05
CA LEU A 59 4.80 -18.73 -12.31
C LEU A 59 3.57 -18.79 -13.22
N GLY A 60 2.54 -17.99 -12.94
CA GLY A 60 1.32 -17.96 -13.75
C GLY A 60 1.59 -17.56 -15.20
N SER A 61 2.52 -16.63 -15.41
CA SER A 61 2.89 -16.15 -16.75
C SER A 61 3.70 -17.18 -17.54
N LEU A 62 4.41 -18.10 -16.87
CA LEU A 62 5.35 -19.01 -17.52
C LEU A 62 4.90 -20.46 -17.59
N LEU A 63 4.03 -20.92 -16.69
CA LEU A 63 3.59 -22.31 -16.64
C LEU A 63 2.46 -22.62 -17.64
N PRO A 64 2.38 -23.84 -18.18
CA PRO A 64 1.27 -24.26 -19.02
C PRO A 64 -0.01 -24.50 -18.21
N ALA A 65 -1.16 -24.33 -18.86
CA ALA A 65 -2.49 -24.49 -18.24
C ALA A 65 -2.81 -25.93 -17.79
N THR A 66 -1.99 -26.90 -18.18
CA THR A 66 -2.09 -28.30 -17.80
C THR A 66 -1.51 -28.61 -16.42
N VAL A 67 -0.72 -27.69 -15.83
CA VAL A 67 -0.22 -27.84 -14.47
C VAL A 67 -1.39 -27.89 -13.50
N ASN A 68 -1.37 -28.87 -12.60
CA ASN A 68 -2.39 -28.99 -11.57
C ASN A 68 -2.19 -27.96 -10.45
N ARG A 69 -3.27 -27.68 -9.74
CA ARG A 69 -3.31 -26.66 -8.67
C ARG A 69 -2.30 -26.91 -7.55
N ASN A 70 -2.10 -28.16 -7.16
CA ASN A 70 -1.25 -28.52 -6.03
C ASN A 70 0.24 -28.30 -6.33
N ASP A 71 0.69 -28.63 -7.54
CA ASP A 71 2.07 -28.40 -7.97
C ASP A 71 2.39 -26.90 -8.02
N PHE A 72 1.43 -26.08 -8.46
CA PHE A 72 1.56 -24.62 -8.44
C PHE A 72 1.68 -24.07 -7.01
N LEU A 73 0.77 -24.48 -6.11
CA LEU A 73 0.81 -24.05 -4.70
C LEU A 73 2.09 -24.51 -3.99
N LYS A 74 2.60 -25.69 -4.33
CA LYS A 74 3.86 -26.22 -3.80
C LYS A 74 5.05 -25.33 -4.18
N LEU A 75 5.16 -24.91 -5.45
CA LEU A 75 6.20 -23.97 -5.90
C LEU A 75 6.09 -22.59 -5.22
N LEU A 76 4.88 -22.18 -4.83
CA LEU A 76 4.67 -20.98 -4.02
C LEU A 76 5.04 -21.14 -2.54
N GLY A 77 5.27 -22.36 -2.05
CA GLY A 77 5.44 -22.63 -0.63
C GLY A 77 4.14 -22.59 0.16
N ILE A 78 2.99 -22.73 -0.51
CA ILE A 78 1.68 -22.72 0.10
C ILE A 78 1.24 -24.17 0.36
N PRO A 79 0.96 -24.54 1.63
CA PRO A 79 0.52 -25.90 1.95
C PRO A 79 -0.85 -26.23 1.34
N THR A 80 -1.00 -27.43 0.79
CA THR A 80 -2.26 -27.89 0.17
C THR A 80 -3.12 -28.74 1.09
N ASN A 81 -2.59 -29.11 2.27
CA ASN A 81 -3.23 -30.00 3.24
C ASN A 81 -3.81 -29.24 4.45
N VAL A 82 -3.96 -27.92 4.35
CA VAL A 82 -4.47 -27.07 5.42
C VAL A 82 -5.56 -26.15 4.89
N ASP A 83 -6.45 -25.74 5.78
CA ASP A 83 -7.48 -24.75 5.48
C ASP A 83 -6.95 -23.34 5.78
N LEU A 84 -6.38 -22.71 4.75
CA LEU A 84 -5.81 -21.37 4.83
C LEU A 84 -6.87 -20.31 5.18
N GLN A 85 -8.08 -20.48 4.67
CA GLN A 85 -9.17 -19.54 4.83
C GLN A 85 -9.67 -19.53 6.27
N LYS A 86 -9.90 -20.72 6.86
CA LYS A 86 -10.26 -20.86 8.26
C LYS A 86 -9.21 -20.29 9.21
N ALA A 87 -7.92 -20.43 8.87
CA ALA A 87 -6.84 -19.82 9.64
C ALA A 87 -6.90 -18.29 9.58
N HIS A 88 -7.18 -17.73 8.39
CA HIS A 88 -7.36 -16.29 8.19
C HIS A 88 -8.57 -15.74 8.94
N GLU A 89 -9.73 -16.38 8.81
CA GLU A 89 -10.98 -15.98 9.46
C GLU A 89 -10.87 -16.01 10.98
N LYS A 90 -10.26 -17.06 11.54
CA LYS A 90 -10.01 -17.14 12.98
C LYS A 90 -9.18 -15.97 13.49
N LEU A 91 -8.18 -15.52 12.71
CA LEU A 91 -7.36 -14.36 13.05
C LEU A 91 -8.15 -13.05 12.89
N ALA A 92 -8.95 -12.91 11.84
CA ALA A 92 -9.78 -11.73 11.59
C ALA A 92 -10.85 -11.57 12.69
N GLN A 93 -11.55 -12.64 13.04
CA GLN A 93 -12.55 -12.66 14.11
C GLN A 93 -11.93 -12.32 15.47
N ALA A 94 -10.75 -12.86 15.77
CA ALA A 94 -10.02 -12.55 16.99
C ALA A 94 -9.66 -11.05 17.08
N LYS A 95 -9.22 -10.44 15.97
CA LYS A 95 -8.95 -8.99 15.92
C LYS A 95 -10.23 -8.18 16.11
N ALA A 96 -11.29 -8.49 15.37
CA ALA A 96 -12.56 -7.79 15.43
C ALA A 96 -13.19 -7.83 16.85
N THR A 97 -13.00 -8.94 17.55
CA THR A 97 -13.50 -9.13 18.93
C THR A 97 -12.51 -8.68 20.01
N GLY A 98 -11.31 -8.21 19.65
CA GLY A 98 -10.25 -7.86 20.59
C GLY A 98 -9.71 -9.05 21.41
N VAL A 99 -10.03 -10.29 21.01
CA VAL A 99 -9.62 -11.52 21.70
C VAL A 99 -8.22 -11.91 21.23
N ARG A 100 -7.30 -12.12 22.19
CA ARG A 100 -5.99 -12.68 21.87
C ARG A 100 -6.09 -14.20 21.74
N LEU A 101 -5.79 -14.73 20.56
CA LEU A 101 -5.70 -16.17 20.35
C LEU A 101 -4.56 -16.77 21.18
N LYS A 102 -4.80 -17.95 21.76
CA LYS A 102 -3.77 -18.71 22.51
C LYS A 102 -2.68 -19.25 21.59
N GLU A 103 -3.05 -19.62 20.36
CA GLU A 103 -2.18 -20.20 19.35
C GLU A 103 -2.28 -19.43 18.04
N ASN A 104 -1.17 -19.36 17.30
CA ASN A 104 -1.17 -18.79 15.96
C ASN A 104 -1.92 -19.75 15.01
N PRO A 105 -3.01 -19.31 14.35
CA PRO A 105 -3.74 -20.18 13.43
C PRO A 105 -2.91 -20.63 12.22
N PHE A 106 -1.83 -19.92 11.91
CA PHE A 106 -0.87 -20.30 10.87
C PHE A 106 0.33 -21.04 11.48
N PHE A 107 0.27 -22.37 11.53
CA PHE A 107 1.32 -23.23 12.10
C PHE A 107 2.41 -23.65 11.10
N TRP A 108 2.30 -23.23 9.84
CA TRP A 108 3.32 -23.43 8.80
C TRP A 108 4.17 -22.18 8.58
N LYS A 109 5.29 -22.31 7.86
CA LYS A 109 6.14 -21.17 7.44
C LYS A 109 5.41 -20.25 6.46
N ARG A 110 5.86 -19.01 6.30
CA ARG A 110 5.27 -18.11 5.30
C ARG A 110 5.69 -18.55 3.90
N ALA A 111 4.83 -18.33 2.91
CA ALA A 111 5.10 -18.72 1.52
C ALA A 111 6.45 -18.21 1.00
N PHE A 112 6.80 -16.95 1.31
CA PHE A 112 8.05 -16.36 0.84
C PHE A 112 9.31 -17.01 1.44
N GLU A 113 9.22 -17.75 2.55
CA GLU A 113 10.35 -18.47 3.15
C GLU A 113 10.69 -19.77 2.39
N HIS A 114 9.79 -20.24 1.51
CA HIS A 114 10.01 -21.46 0.75
C HIS A 114 11.02 -21.24 -0.38
N VAL A 115 12.14 -21.96 -0.31
CA VAL A 115 13.12 -22.10 -1.38
C VAL A 115 12.82 -23.40 -2.14
N PRO A 116 12.49 -23.34 -3.45
CA PRO A 116 12.25 -24.54 -4.24
C PRO A 116 13.47 -25.46 -4.24
N SER A 117 13.24 -26.76 -4.03
CA SER A 117 14.29 -27.77 -4.12
C SER A 117 14.78 -27.96 -5.57
N GLN A 118 15.99 -28.51 -5.74
CA GLN A 118 16.55 -28.80 -7.06
C GLN A 118 15.61 -29.67 -7.91
N GLN A 119 14.94 -30.66 -7.31
CA GLN A 119 13.96 -31.51 -8.00
C GLN A 119 12.71 -30.72 -8.44
N GLU A 120 12.24 -29.76 -7.65
CA GLU A 120 11.12 -28.89 -8.02
C GLU A 120 11.50 -27.96 -9.17
N LEU A 121 12.71 -27.38 -9.11
CA LEU A 121 13.24 -26.55 -10.18
C LEU A 121 13.43 -27.32 -11.49
N GLU A 122 13.95 -28.54 -11.45
CA GLU A 122 14.12 -29.39 -12.65
C GLU A 122 12.78 -29.71 -13.32
N ARG A 123 11.74 -30.05 -12.52
CA ARG A 123 10.39 -30.27 -13.04
C ARG A 123 9.79 -29.00 -13.63
N PHE A 124 9.97 -27.89 -12.93
CA PHE A 124 9.54 -26.57 -13.39
C PHE A 124 10.20 -26.21 -14.72
N HIS A 125 11.53 -26.29 -14.82
CA HIS A 125 12.30 -25.97 -16.03
C HIS A 125 12.00 -26.91 -17.20
N ALA A 126 11.67 -28.18 -16.93
CA ALA A 126 11.21 -29.10 -17.98
C ALA A 126 9.89 -28.65 -18.62
N LEU A 127 8.92 -28.20 -17.81
CA LEU A 127 7.66 -27.63 -18.30
C LEU A 127 7.90 -26.34 -19.11
N LEU A 128 8.85 -25.51 -18.67
CA LEU A 128 9.20 -24.29 -19.42
C LEU A 128 9.85 -24.62 -20.77
N ARG A 129 10.74 -25.62 -20.81
CA ARG A 129 11.36 -26.07 -22.07
C ARG A 129 10.32 -26.54 -23.07
N GLU A 130 9.31 -27.28 -22.61
CA GLU A 130 8.22 -27.76 -23.46
C GLU A 130 7.38 -26.60 -24.03
N LEU A 131 7.03 -25.63 -23.19
CA LEU A 131 6.16 -24.52 -23.57
C LEU A 131 6.88 -23.42 -24.37
N TRP A 132 8.07 -23.01 -23.94
CA TRP A 132 8.81 -21.86 -24.47
C TRP A 132 9.95 -22.23 -25.42
N GLY A 133 10.27 -23.53 -25.54
CA GLY A 133 11.41 -24.03 -26.32
C GLY A 133 12.77 -23.76 -25.68
N VAL A 134 12.80 -23.14 -24.51
CA VAL A 134 14.00 -22.83 -23.72
C VAL A 134 13.77 -23.23 -22.27
N GLU A 135 14.79 -23.80 -21.64
CA GLU A 135 14.70 -24.30 -20.26
C GLU A 135 14.48 -23.19 -19.23
N ARG A 136 15.09 -22.02 -19.46
CA ARG A 136 15.09 -20.88 -18.54
C ARG A 136 14.76 -19.60 -19.32
N PRO A 137 13.47 -19.32 -19.58
CA PRO A 137 13.07 -18.10 -20.27
C PRO A 137 13.46 -16.85 -19.47
N LEU A 138 13.91 -15.81 -20.18
CA LEU A 138 14.24 -14.51 -19.59
C LEU A 138 12.98 -13.82 -19.06
N VAL A 139 13.05 -13.38 -17.80
CA VAL A 139 12.03 -12.52 -17.17
C VAL A 139 12.58 -11.11 -17.06
N VAL A 140 11.80 -10.13 -17.54
CA VAL A 140 12.19 -8.72 -17.50
C VAL A 140 11.20 -7.90 -16.69
N ASP A 141 11.73 -7.06 -15.82
CA ASP A 141 10.98 -6.04 -15.09
C ASP A 141 11.70 -4.68 -15.26
N PRO A 142 11.25 -3.81 -16.17
CA PRO A 142 11.90 -2.53 -16.42
C PRO A 142 11.49 -1.43 -15.43
N MET A 143 10.64 -1.75 -14.43
CA MET A 143 10.20 -0.84 -13.37
C MET A 143 10.29 -1.54 -12.01
N ALA A 144 11.44 -2.18 -11.77
CA ALA A 144 11.59 -3.17 -10.72
C ALA A 144 11.52 -2.60 -9.29
N GLY A 145 11.71 -1.29 -9.12
CA GLY A 145 11.66 -0.61 -7.83
C GLY A 145 12.50 -1.33 -6.77
N GLY A 146 11.82 -1.95 -5.79
CA GLY A 146 12.49 -2.64 -4.67
C GLY A 146 12.92 -4.08 -4.96
N GLY A 147 12.65 -4.61 -6.16
CA GLY A 147 13.18 -5.88 -6.65
C GLY A 147 12.34 -7.14 -6.39
N SER A 148 11.08 -7.04 -5.96
CA SER A 148 10.27 -8.22 -5.59
C SER A 148 10.09 -9.23 -6.75
N ILE A 149 9.69 -8.76 -7.93
CA ILE A 149 9.49 -9.60 -9.13
C ILE A 149 10.80 -10.25 -9.61
N PRO A 150 11.87 -9.48 -9.87
CA PRO A 150 13.13 -10.07 -10.32
C PRO A 150 13.74 -11.01 -9.28
N PHE A 151 13.61 -10.71 -7.99
CA PHE A 151 14.10 -11.59 -6.93
C PHE A 151 13.38 -12.95 -6.95
N GLU A 152 12.05 -12.97 -7.04
CA GLU A 152 11.31 -14.23 -7.12
C GLU A 152 11.58 -15.02 -8.42
N ALA A 153 11.84 -14.34 -9.53
CA ALA A 153 12.27 -15.01 -10.76
C ALA A 153 13.66 -15.66 -10.60
N MET A 154 14.61 -14.99 -9.95
CA MET A 154 15.92 -15.57 -9.63
C MET A 154 15.82 -16.78 -8.70
N ARG A 155 14.89 -16.75 -7.73
CA ARG A 155 14.61 -17.87 -6.82
C ARG A 155 14.05 -19.10 -7.53
N LEU A 156 13.43 -18.91 -8.68
CA LEU A 156 13.00 -19.96 -9.60
C LEU A 156 14.10 -20.37 -10.60
N GLY A 157 15.32 -19.85 -10.46
CA GLY A 157 16.46 -20.16 -11.32
C GLY A 157 16.40 -19.51 -12.71
N LEU A 158 15.56 -18.50 -12.92
CA LEU A 158 15.36 -17.85 -14.22
C LEU A 158 16.33 -16.68 -14.44
N PRO A 159 16.87 -16.49 -15.66
CA PRO A 159 17.62 -15.28 -15.98
C PRO A 159 16.71 -14.05 -15.90
N VAL A 160 17.28 -12.95 -15.42
CA VAL A 160 16.54 -11.72 -15.10
C VAL A 160 17.25 -10.49 -15.63
N VAL A 161 16.46 -9.57 -16.19
CA VAL A 161 16.88 -8.19 -16.45
C VAL A 161 15.95 -7.27 -15.65
N ALA A 162 16.53 -6.43 -14.78
CA ALA A 162 15.81 -5.49 -13.94
C ALA A 162 16.23 -4.05 -14.28
N GLY A 163 15.26 -3.19 -14.57
CA GLY A 163 15.47 -1.77 -14.88
C GLY A 163 14.81 -0.86 -13.86
N GLU A 164 15.38 0.32 -13.67
CA GLU A 164 14.77 1.38 -12.88
C GLU A 164 15.28 2.75 -13.32
N LEU A 165 14.39 3.75 -13.34
CA LEU A 165 14.76 5.14 -13.62
C LEU A 165 15.47 5.76 -12.41
N ASN A 166 15.02 5.43 -11.20
CA ASN A 166 15.47 6.05 -9.97
C ASN A 166 16.83 5.49 -9.49
N PRO A 167 17.86 6.35 -9.35
CA PRO A 167 19.18 5.98 -8.83
C PRO A 167 19.18 5.24 -7.48
N VAL A 168 18.31 5.64 -6.54
CA VAL A 168 18.23 5.02 -5.21
C VAL A 168 17.73 3.59 -5.33
N ALA A 169 16.67 3.35 -6.12
CA ALA A 169 16.20 1.99 -6.34
C ALA A 169 17.18 1.15 -7.17
N PHE A 170 17.90 1.73 -8.13
CA PHE A 170 18.99 1.03 -8.81
C PHE A 170 20.02 0.48 -7.79
N ILE A 171 20.44 1.29 -6.82
CA ILE A 171 21.35 0.82 -5.74
C ILE A 171 20.71 -0.30 -4.91
N VAL A 172 19.41 -0.20 -4.61
CA VAL A 172 18.67 -1.28 -3.93
C VAL A 172 18.65 -2.57 -4.76
N LEU A 173 18.47 -2.48 -6.08
CA LEU A 173 18.48 -3.63 -6.99
C LEU A 173 19.86 -4.29 -7.04
N LYS A 174 20.96 -3.52 -7.07
CA LYS A 174 22.33 -4.06 -6.98
C LYS A 174 22.52 -4.90 -5.71
N GLY A 175 22.10 -4.38 -4.56
CA GLY A 175 22.20 -5.08 -3.27
C GLY A 175 21.19 -6.21 -3.05
N THR A 176 20.05 -6.20 -3.77
CA THR A 176 19.01 -7.23 -3.65
C THR A 176 19.23 -8.40 -4.61
N LEU A 177 19.75 -8.12 -5.82
CA LEU A 177 19.82 -9.09 -6.91
C LEU A 177 21.27 -9.47 -7.24
N GLU A 178 22.07 -8.49 -7.65
CA GLU A 178 23.35 -8.75 -8.31
C GLU A 178 24.46 -9.19 -7.34
N TYR A 179 24.73 -8.38 -6.32
CA TYR A 179 25.79 -8.67 -5.35
C TYR A 179 25.58 -9.93 -4.51
N PRO A 180 24.37 -10.23 -3.97
CA PRO A 180 24.19 -11.47 -3.22
C PRO A 180 24.33 -12.71 -4.11
N ALA A 181 23.87 -12.65 -5.37
CA ALA A 181 24.04 -13.76 -6.32
C ALA A 181 25.49 -13.94 -6.76
N LYS A 182 26.26 -12.86 -6.88
CA LYS A 182 27.64 -12.89 -7.37
C LYS A 182 28.66 -13.29 -6.29
N PHE A 183 28.52 -12.73 -5.08
CA PHE A 183 29.55 -12.86 -4.04
C PHE A 183 29.10 -13.67 -2.83
N GLY A 184 27.79 -13.89 -2.66
CA GLY A 184 27.23 -14.71 -1.58
C GLY A 184 27.76 -14.33 -0.19
N GLY A 185 28.02 -15.35 0.63
CA GLY A 185 28.42 -15.17 2.03
C GLY A 185 29.75 -14.41 2.24
N ARG A 186 30.60 -14.28 1.21
CA ARG A 186 31.86 -13.49 1.29
C ARG A 186 31.59 -12.02 1.67
N LEU A 187 30.42 -11.49 1.29
CA LEU A 187 30.04 -10.11 1.58
C LEU A 187 29.85 -9.86 3.09
N LEU A 188 29.31 -10.82 3.84
CA LEU A 188 28.88 -10.60 5.23
C LEU A 188 30.04 -10.09 6.10
N SER A 189 31.17 -10.80 6.10
CA SER A 189 32.33 -10.42 6.90
C SER A 189 33.09 -9.22 6.33
N ALA A 190 33.00 -8.98 5.02
CA ALA A 190 33.66 -7.84 4.39
C ALA A 190 32.92 -6.53 4.68
N VAL A 191 31.59 -6.52 4.53
CA VAL A 191 30.72 -5.40 4.89
C VAL A 191 30.81 -5.12 6.38
N GLU A 192 30.76 -6.15 7.23
CA GLU A 192 30.88 -5.97 8.68
C GLU A 192 32.20 -5.29 9.06
N ARG A 193 33.33 -5.75 8.51
CA ARG A 193 34.65 -5.15 8.78
C ARG A 193 34.74 -3.70 8.33
N PHE A 194 34.31 -3.42 7.09
CA PHE A 194 34.31 -2.06 6.55
C PHE A 194 33.47 -1.11 7.40
N CYS A 195 32.22 -1.49 7.70
CA CYS A 195 31.33 -0.64 8.50
C CYS A 195 31.83 -0.46 9.94
N LYS A 196 32.44 -1.48 10.55
CA LYS A 196 33.06 -1.35 11.89
C LYS A 196 34.26 -0.42 11.88
N GLU A 197 35.11 -0.47 10.86
CA GLU A 197 36.22 0.47 10.69
C GLU A 197 35.70 1.91 10.63
N VAL A 198 34.69 2.17 9.79
CA VAL A 198 34.04 3.48 9.69
C VAL A 198 33.43 3.91 11.03
N HIS A 199 32.72 3.00 11.71
CA HIS A 199 32.06 3.30 12.99
C HIS A 199 33.05 3.68 14.08
N GLU A 200 34.11 2.89 14.30
CA GLU A 200 35.09 3.17 15.36
C GLU A 200 35.86 4.47 15.07
N ALA A 201 36.20 4.75 13.81
CA ALA A 201 36.84 6.01 13.43
C ALA A 201 35.93 7.23 13.67
N ALA A 202 34.65 7.14 13.29
CA ALA A 202 33.70 8.24 13.49
C ALA A 202 33.39 8.44 14.99
N LYS A 203 33.21 7.34 15.72
CA LYS A 203 32.94 7.34 17.16
C LYS A 203 34.07 8.00 17.95
N ALA A 204 35.34 7.74 17.61
CA ALA A 204 36.48 8.37 18.25
C ALA A 204 36.45 9.91 18.18
N GLU A 205 35.91 10.49 17.10
CA GLU A 205 35.75 11.94 16.97
C GLU A 205 34.44 12.47 17.59
N LEU A 206 33.43 11.62 17.75
CA LEU A 206 32.09 12.05 18.13
C LEU A 206 31.76 11.86 19.62
N GLU A 207 32.44 10.95 20.32
CA GLU A 207 32.11 10.57 21.70
C GLU A 207 32.01 11.78 22.66
N GLU A 208 32.83 12.80 22.47
CA GLU A 208 32.82 14.01 23.30
C GLU A 208 31.51 14.82 23.22
N PHE A 209 30.74 14.69 22.13
CA PHE A 209 29.46 15.38 21.93
C PHE A 209 28.25 14.60 22.46
N PHE A 210 28.50 13.39 22.99
CA PHE A 210 27.48 12.48 23.54
C PHE A 210 27.86 12.02 24.95
N PRO A 211 28.02 12.94 25.92
CA PRO A 211 28.35 12.57 27.29
C PRO A 211 27.27 11.68 27.91
N LYS A 212 27.70 10.81 28.82
CA LYS A 212 26.84 9.84 29.54
C LYS A 212 27.23 9.75 31.00
N GLN A 213 26.25 9.50 31.87
CA GLN A 213 26.56 9.24 33.28
C GLN A 213 27.06 7.80 33.47
N PRO A 214 27.83 7.51 34.53
CA PRO A 214 28.29 6.16 34.84
C PRO A 214 27.12 5.16 34.92
N GLY A 215 27.21 4.07 34.15
CA GLY A 215 26.19 3.01 34.13
C GLY A 215 24.99 3.28 33.21
N GLU A 216 24.90 4.46 32.58
CA GLU A 216 23.85 4.76 31.59
C GLU A 216 24.24 4.32 30.17
N GLN A 217 23.24 3.85 29.41
CA GLN A 217 23.29 3.82 27.95
C GLN A 217 22.28 4.83 27.40
N VAL A 218 22.76 5.95 26.88
CA VAL A 218 21.91 6.99 26.29
C VAL A 218 21.48 6.53 24.89
N TYR A 219 20.20 6.25 24.70
CA TYR A 219 19.67 5.73 23.43
C TYR A 219 19.18 6.84 22.49
N ALA A 220 18.53 7.85 23.04
CA ALA A 220 17.94 8.94 22.26
C ALA A 220 17.88 10.25 23.04
N TYR A 221 17.80 11.34 22.30
CA TYR A 221 17.65 12.70 22.78
C TYR A 221 16.37 13.29 22.18
N LEU A 222 15.47 13.82 23.00
CA LEU A 222 14.21 14.40 22.53
C LEU A 222 14.28 15.92 22.55
N TRP A 223 13.96 16.51 21.40
CA TRP A 223 14.15 17.92 21.13
C TRP A 223 12.83 18.60 20.80
N ALA A 224 12.66 19.83 21.27
CA ALA A 224 11.61 20.74 20.81
C ALA A 224 12.25 21.77 19.89
N ARG A 225 11.60 22.09 18.77
CA ARG A 225 11.92 23.32 18.03
C ARG A 225 11.52 24.52 18.88
N THR A 226 12.13 25.67 18.68
CA THR A 226 11.86 26.87 19.49
C THR A 226 11.66 28.12 18.65
N ILE A 227 10.87 29.06 19.17
CA ILE A 227 10.74 30.42 18.63
C ILE A 227 10.76 31.44 19.77
N LYS A 228 11.22 32.66 19.50
CA LYS A 228 11.21 33.75 20.49
C LYS A 228 9.84 34.43 20.53
N CYS A 229 9.26 34.56 21.72
CA CYS A 229 8.00 35.27 21.92
C CYS A 229 8.20 36.76 21.57
N PRO A 230 7.38 37.34 20.68
CA PRO A 230 7.50 38.76 20.31
C PRO A 230 7.09 39.71 21.45
N SER A 231 6.32 39.22 22.43
CA SER A 231 5.80 40.02 23.54
C SER A 231 6.76 40.06 24.73
N CYS A 232 7.11 38.89 25.28
CA CYS A 232 7.91 38.79 26.51
C CYS A 232 9.33 38.27 26.32
N GLY A 233 9.74 37.97 25.08
CA GLY A 233 11.09 37.49 24.76
C GLY A 233 11.39 36.03 25.13
N LEU A 234 10.50 35.30 25.80
CA LEU A 234 10.70 33.89 26.14
C LEU A 234 10.94 33.05 24.88
N ILE A 235 11.94 32.18 24.92
CA ILE A 235 12.17 31.10 23.94
C ILE A 235 11.15 29.99 24.22
N ILE A 236 10.13 29.91 23.37
CA ILE A 236 9.01 28.98 23.51
C ILE A 236 9.42 27.63 22.92
N PRO A 237 9.52 26.55 23.71
CA PRO A 237 9.68 25.21 23.16
C PRO A 237 8.35 24.75 22.56
N LEU A 238 8.37 24.32 21.30
CA LEU A 238 7.21 23.99 20.49
C LEU A 238 6.91 22.50 20.57
N SER A 239 5.76 22.16 21.13
CA SER A 239 5.26 20.79 21.12
C SER A 239 3.74 20.74 21.17
N PRO A 240 3.06 19.85 20.42
CA PRO A 240 1.62 19.68 20.52
C PRO A 240 1.18 18.94 21.80
N ASN A 241 2.09 18.19 22.43
CA ASN A 241 1.89 17.50 23.70
C ASN A 241 3.25 17.19 24.34
N TRP A 242 3.25 16.70 25.58
CA TRP A 242 4.47 16.47 26.37
C TRP A 242 4.62 15.01 26.82
N TRP A 243 4.02 14.05 26.10
CA TRP A 243 4.12 12.63 26.41
C TRP A 243 5.48 12.05 26.02
N ILE A 244 6.13 11.33 26.95
CA ILE A 244 7.31 10.50 26.68
C ILE A 244 6.91 9.03 26.63
N VAL A 245 6.15 8.56 27.62
CA VAL A 245 5.56 7.21 27.64
C VAL A 245 4.07 7.33 27.85
N ARG A 246 3.29 6.65 27.01
CA ARG A 246 1.83 6.58 27.11
C ARG A 246 1.37 5.13 27.17
N SER A 247 0.80 4.76 28.31
CA SER A 247 0.20 3.47 28.64
C SER A 247 -1.26 3.65 29.07
N ALA A 248 -1.96 2.54 29.21
CA ALA A 248 -3.30 2.50 29.82
C ALA A 248 -3.27 2.82 31.32
N LYS A 249 -2.18 2.47 32.01
CA LYS A 249 -2.00 2.72 33.45
C LYS A 249 -1.18 3.97 33.67
N ASP A 250 -1.68 4.90 34.49
CA ASP A 250 -0.99 6.17 34.70
C ASP A 250 0.38 6.03 35.38
N GLU A 251 0.56 5.03 36.24
CA GLU A 251 1.85 4.75 36.92
C GLU A 251 2.99 4.41 35.94
N GLU A 252 2.65 3.97 34.74
CA GLU A 252 3.60 3.66 33.67
C GLU A 252 3.79 4.85 32.71
N ASN A 253 2.98 5.90 32.84
CA ASN A 253 3.09 7.10 32.01
C ASN A 253 4.25 7.97 32.47
N VAL A 254 4.92 8.57 31.49
CA VAL A 254 6.00 9.54 31.70
C VAL A 254 5.75 10.74 30.80
N ALA A 255 5.87 11.94 31.34
CA ALA A 255 5.67 13.18 30.61
C ALA A 255 6.65 14.27 31.04
N VAL A 256 6.75 15.32 30.22
CA VAL A 256 7.54 16.51 30.51
C VAL A 256 6.64 17.56 31.15
N LYS A 257 7.10 18.16 32.24
CA LYS A 257 6.59 19.41 32.77
C LYS A 257 7.53 20.53 32.36
N VAL A 258 6.99 21.51 31.62
CA VAL A 258 7.74 22.70 31.20
C VAL A 258 7.76 23.68 32.36
N LEU A 259 8.96 24.06 32.81
CA LEU A 259 9.18 25.04 33.85
C LEU A 259 9.50 26.37 33.19
N VAL A 260 8.57 27.33 33.32
CA VAL A 260 8.71 28.68 32.78
C VAL A 260 9.42 29.54 33.82
N PRO A 261 10.56 30.16 33.49
CA PRO A 261 11.29 30.93 34.48
C PRO A 261 10.64 32.30 34.72
N GLU A 262 10.79 32.82 35.94
CA GLU A 262 10.41 34.19 36.30
C GLU A 262 11.42 35.21 35.73
N GLU A 263 12.72 34.89 35.79
CA GLU A 263 13.83 35.67 35.24
C GLU A 263 14.58 34.90 34.13
N GLY A 264 15.01 35.60 33.06
CA GLY A 264 15.62 34.98 31.87
C GLY A 264 14.61 34.60 30.78
N ASP A 265 15.06 33.92 29.72
CA ASP A 265 14.25 33.63 28.54
C ASP A 265 14.20 32.15 28.11
N VAL A 266 14.86 31.23 28.83
CA VAL A 266 14.92 29.80 28.48
C VAL A 266 14.12 28.93 29.46
N CYS A 267 13.15 28.16 28.95
CA CYS A 267 12.42 27.17 29.77
C CYS A 267 13.35 26.04 30.25
N SER A 268 13.08 25.48 31.43
CA SER A 268 13.68 24.21 31.87
C SER A 268 12.63 23.10 31.92
N PHE A 269 13.05 21.86 32.15
CA PHE A 269 12.19 20.68 32.05
C PHE A 269 12.34 19.77 33.26
N GLU A 270 11.20 19.24 33.71
CA GLU A 270 11.11 18.21 34.75
C GLU A 270 10.43 16.98 34.14
N ILE A 271 10.99 15.79 34.35
CA ILE A 271 10.41 14.53 33.89
C ILE A 271 9.54 13.94 35.00
N VAL A 272 8.26 13.76 34.72
CA VAL A 272 7.24 13.35 35.70
C VAL A 272 6.70 11.97 35.35
N SER A 273 6.83 11.03 36.29
CA SER A 273 6.15 9.72 36.24
C SER A 273 4.78 9.83 36.88
N GLY A 274 3.74 9.18 36.32
CA GLY A 274 2.37 9.33 36.82
C GLY A 274 1.84 10.76 36.73
N PRO A 275 1.92 11.43 35.56
CA PRO A 275 1.66 12.86 35.44
C PRO A 275 0.26 13.26 35.91
N LYS A 276 -0.77 12.42 35.70
CA LYS A 276 -2.13 12.75 36.14
C LYS A 276 -2.25 12.74 37.65
N LYS A 277 -1.56 11.82 38.36
CA LYS A 277 -1.49 11.82 39.83
C LYS A 277 -0.87 13.11 40.38
N HIS A 278 0.02 13.73 39.62
CA HIS A 278 0.67 15.01 39.95
C HIS A 278 -0.03 16.23 39.35
N GLY A 279 -1.26 16.10 38.83
CA GLY A 279 -2.04 17.21 38.28
C GLY A 279 -1.52 17.78 36.95
N LEU A 280 -0.53 17.13 36.32
CA LEU A 280 0.00 17.52 35.02
C LEU A 280 -0.94 17.00 33.91
N ASN A 281 -1.28 17.87 32.96
CA ASN A 281 -1.99 17.50 31.73
C ASN A 281 -1.03 17.55 30.52
N PRO A 282 -0.44 16.42 30.10
CA PRO A 282 0.54 16.42 29.02
C PRO A 282 -0.08 16.63 27.63
N ASP A 283 -1.41 16.55 27.48
CA ASP A 283 -2.08 16.88 26.22
C ASP A 283 -2.12 18.40 25.95
N LYS A 284 -1.81 19.22 26.97
CA LYS A 284 -1.67 20.67 26.83
C LYS A 284 -0.25 21.04 26.37
N GLY A 285 -0.02 21.01 25.07
CA GLY A 285 1.19 21.54 24.43
C GLY A 285 1.24 23.07 24.33
N THR A 286 2.32 23.58 23.73
CA THR A 286 2.50 24.98 23.34
C THR A 286 2.08 25.24 21.89
N VAL A 287 1.69 24.21 21.14
CA VAL A 287 1.27 24.31 19.74
C VAL A 287 -0.12 23.70 19.53
N LYS A 288 -0.99 24.41 18.82
CA LYS A 288 -2.29 23.90 18.38
C LYS A 288 -2.64 24.46 17.00
N GLY A 289 -2.92 23.57 16.04
CA GLY A 289 -3.35 23.97 14.69
C GLY A 289 -2.31 24.77 13.90
N GLY A 290 -1.02 24.64 14.24
CA GLY A 290 0.07 25.39 13.60
C GLY A 290 0.46 26.68 14.31
N SER A 291 -0.42 27.23 15.16
CA SER A 291 -0.12 28.39 16.01
C SER A 291 0.58 27.97 17.30
N ALA A 292 1.43 28.86 17.83
CA ALA A 292 2.14 28.67 19.09
C ALA A 292 1.59 29.61 20.17
N GLU A 293 1.44 29.13 21.40
CA GLU A 293 1.06 29.95 22.56
C GLU A 293 2.24 30.05 23.53
N CYS A 294 2.60 31.27 23.92
CA CYS A 294 3.65 31.51 24.89
C CYS A 294 3.20 31.05 26.29
N PRO A 295 3.92 30.14 26.97
CA PRO A 295 3.52 29.66 28.29
C PRO A 295 3.74 30.68 29.42
N ARG A 296 4.43 31.80 29.16
CA ARG A 296 4.62 32.90 30.14
C ARG A 296 3.53 33.97 30.06
N CYS A 297 3.31 34.54 28.88
CA CYS A 297 2.43 35.69 28.70
C CYS A 297 1.16 35.38 27.89
N HIS A 298 0.95 34.11 27.51
CA HIS A 298 -0.21 33.64 26.74
C HIS A 298 -0.42 34.31 25.38
N THR A 299 0.57 35.05 24.88
CA THR A 299 0.55 35.59 23.53
C THR A 299 0.53 34.44 22.52
N VAL A 300 -0.45 34.47 21.62
CA VAL A 300 -0.57 33.53 20.51
C VAL A 300 0.16 34.09 19.29
N ILE A 301 1.06 33.29 18.74
CA ILE A 301 1.81 33.54 17.51
C ILE A 301 1.14 32.68 16.44
N ASP A 302 0.59 33.32 15.41
CA ASP A 302 -0.13 32.64 14.35
C ASP A 302 0.80 31.75 13.50
N GLY A 303 0.23 30.73 12.85
CA GLY A 303 1.01 29.76 12.09
C GLY A 303 1.79 30.34 10.90
N GLU A 304 1.34 31.45 10.29
CA GLU A 304 2.08 32.10 9.21
C GLU A 304 3.28 32.88 9.76
N GLU A 305 3.13 33.53 10.92
CA GLU A 305 4.24 34.14 11.62
C GLU A 305 5.28 33.10 12.09
N VAL A 306 4.84 31.94 12.58
CA VAL A 306 5.75 30.83 12.91
C VAL A 306 6.57 30.40 11.69
N LYS A 307 5.93 30.24 10.53
CA LYS A 307 6.61 29.92 9.26
C LYS A 307 7.58 31.03 8.86
N ARG A 308 7.17 32.30 8.96
CA ARG A 308 8.04 33.46 8.66
C ARG A 308 9.26 33.51 9.58
N ILE A 309 9.12 33.21 10.87
CA ILE A 309 10.24 33.10 11.82
C ILE A 309 11.20 31.99 11.37
N ALA A 310 10.66 30.83 10.99
CA ALA A 310 11.46 29.69 10.50
C ALA A 310 12.21 30.02 9.20
N GLN A 311 11.54 30.59 8.22
CA GLN A 311 12.11 30.99 6.92
C GLN A 311 13.23 32.03 7.05
N ASN A 312 13.19 32.86 8.09
CA ASN A 312 14.25 33.81 8.41
C ASN A 312 15.39 33.20 9.24
N GLY A 313 15.45 31.88 9.41
CA GLY A 313 16.49 31.18 10.16
C GLY A 313 16.45 31.43 11.68
N ARG A 314 15.31 31.89 12.23
CA ARG A 314 15.16 32.24 13.66
C ARG A 314 14.44 31.16 14.48
N MET A 315 14.26 29.97 13.92
CA MET A 315 13.74 28.81 14.64
C MET A 315 14.90 28.01 15.25
N GLY A 316 14.91 27.88 16.57
CA GLY A 316 15.96 27.17 17.29
C GLY A 316 15.57 25.75 17.68
N HIS A 317 16.40 25.13 18.52
CA HIS A 317 16.21 23.79 19.05
C HIS A 317 16.60 23.75 20.53
N GLN A 318 15.82 23.03 21.34
CA GLN A 318 16.12 22.84 22.76
C GLN A 318 15.91 21.38 23.15
N LEU A 319 16.93 20.77 23.74
CA LEU A 319 16.88 19.42 24.28
C LEU A 319 16.00 19.44 25.54
N TYR A 320 15.02 18.54 25.63
CA TYR A 320 14.11 18.49 26.78
C TYR A 320 14.10 17.15 27.53
N CYS A 321 14.58 16.07 26.91
CA CYS A 321 14.62 14.75 27.55
C CYS A 321 15.75 13.89 26.98
N VAL A 322 16.40 13.15 27.87
CA VAL A 322 17.40 12.11 27.55
C VAL A 322 16.78 10.76 27.87
N CYS A 323 16.69 9.89 26.86
CA CYS A 323 16.14 8.55 26.99
C CYS A 323 17.28 7.56 27.23
N VAL A 324 17.34 6.97 28.42
CA VAL A 324 18.41 6.07 28.81
C VAL A 324 17.88 4.66 29.04
N LYS A 325 18.74 3.67 28.82
CA LYS A 325 18.51 2.28 29.21
C LYS A 325 19.47 1.93 30.34
N SER A 326 18.93 1.55 31.49
CA SER A 326 19.70 1.11 32.66
C SER A 326 19.65 -0.41 32.82
N ARG A 327 20.72 -0.99 33.40
CA ARG A 327 20.73 -2.40 33.81
C ARG A 327 19.83 -2.56 35.05
N GLY A 328 18.72 -3.27 34.91
CA GLY A 328 17.85 -3.61 36.05
C GLY A 328 18.50 -4.66 36.96
N LEU A 329 18.11 -4.68 38.24
CA LEU A 329 18.40 -5.76 39.18
C LEU A 329 17.51 -6.97 38.86
N GLY A 330 17.98 -7.84 37.97
CA GLY A 330 17.31 -9.08 37.57
C GLY A 330 17.84 -9.63 36.23
N LYS A 331 17.69 -10.94 35.97
CA LYS A 331 18.18 -11.57 34.73
C LYS A 331 17.51 -10.94 33.49
N ASN A 332 18.29 -10.14 32.76
CA ASN A 332 18.12 -9.72 31.35
C ASN A 332 16.86 -8.91 30.95
N LYS A 333 16.53 -7.80 31.63
CA LYS A 333 15.74 -6.72 30.98
C LYS A 333 16.35 -5.34 31.24
N GLN A 334 16.79 -4.68 30.18
CA GLN A 334 17.07 -3.24 30.19
C GLN A 334 15.75 -2.51 30.52
N LYS A 335 15.78 -1.60 31.51
CA LYS A 335 14.62 -0.77 31.85
C LYS A 335 14.81 0.60 31.21
N TRP A 336 13.74 1.12 30.61
CA TRP A 336 13.70 2.52 30.18
C TRP A 336 13.71 3.44 31.39
N ASP A 337 14.54 4.46 31.32
CA ASP A 337 14.54 5.58 32.24
C ASP A 337 14.68 6.89 31.44
N PHE A 338 14.20 7.98 32.02
CA PHE A 338 14.04 9.26 31.32
C PHE A 338 14.39 10.40 32.28
N ARG A 339 15.27 11.29 31.83
CA ARG A 339 15.72 12.42 32.65
C ARG A 339 15.82 13.71 31.84
N ALA A 340 15.80 14.83 32.56
CA ALA A 340 16.11 16.11 31.97
C ALA A 340 17.60 16.16 31.56
N PRO A 341 17.98 17.02 30.60
CA PRO A 341 19.37 17.20 30.21
C PRO A 341 20.22 17.78 31.34
N THR A 342 21.45 17.30 31.45
CA THR A 342 22.47 17.81 32.34
C THR A 342 23.19 19.00 31.73
N LYS A 343 23.90 19.78 32.57
CA LYS A 343 24.75 20.89 32.10
C LYS A 343 25.80 20.42 31.09
N GLN A 344 26.41 19.26 31.35
CA GLN A 344 27.41 18.67 30.47
C GLN A 344 26.85 18.33 29.08
N GLU A 345 25.61 17.85 28.99
CA GLU A 345 24.96 17.56 27.70
C GLU A 345 24.65 18.84 26.93
N ASN A 346 24.22 19.91 27.60
CA ASN A 346 24.01 21.21 26.96
C ASN A 346 25.34 21.82 26.47
N GLU A 347 26.40 21.77 27.28
CA GLU A 347 27.74 22.22 26.88
C GLU A 347 28.29 21.41 25.69
N ALA A 348 28.02 20.10 25.63
CA ALA A 348 28.41 19.24 24.51
C ALA A 348 27.66 19.60 23.21
N ILE A 349 26.40 20.02 23.29
CA ILE A 349 25.62 20.51 22.14
C ILE A 349 26.21 21.81 21.60
N GLU A 350 26.51 22.78 22.46
CA GLU A 350 27.14 24.05 22.07
C GLU A 350 28.51 23.80 21.42
N LYS A 351 29.29 22.87 21.99
CA LYS A 351 30.57 22.45 21.42
C LYS A 351 30.40 21.82 20.04
N ALA A 352 29.41 20.96 19.85
CA ALA A 352 29.13 20.34 18.55
C ALA A 352 28.79 21.39 17.48
N GLU A 353 27.98 22.40 17.82
CA GLU A 353 27.65 23.50 16.90
C GLU A 353 28.88 24.33 16.52
N LYS A 354 29.76 24.62 17.49
CA LYS A 354 31.03 25.30 17.23
C LYS A 354 31.93 24.49 16.29
N ILE A 355 32.15 23.21 16.57
CA ILE A 355 32.99 22.34 15.74
C ILE A 355 32.41 22.16 14.34
N LEU A 356 31.08 22.01 14.22
CA LEU A 356 30.43 22.00 12.91
C LEU A 356 30.77 23.28 12.14
N THR A 357 30.59 24.44 12.77
CA THR A 357 30.86 25.75 12.14
C THR A 357 32.30 25.86 11.64
N GLU A 358 33.27 25.37 12.42
CA GLU A 358 34.69 25.34 12.06
C GLU A 358 34.99 24.38 10.89
N LYS A 359 34.40 23.18 10.87
CA LYS A 359 34.63 22.18 9.81
C LYS A 359 33.83 22.41 8.53
N LEU A 360 32.70 23.12 8.60
CA LEU A 360 31.74 23.23 7.50
C LEU A 360 32.34 23.81 6.20
N PRO A 361 33.21 24.85 6.21
CA PRO A 361 33.84 25.34 4.98
C PRO A 361 34.63 24.25 4.25
N LYS A 362 35.51 23.53 4.97
CA LYS A 362 36.29 22.41 4.42
C LYS A 362 35.37 21.34 3.82
N TRP A 363 34.32 20.95 4.53
CA TRP A 363 33.40 19.92 4.06
C TRP A 363 32.56 20.37 2.86
N LYS A 364 32.27 21.68 2.72
CA LYS A 364 31.65 22.22 1.50
C LYS A 364 32.60 22.18 0.31
N ASP A 365 33.87 22.55 0.50
CA ASP A 365 34.89 22.49 -0.55
C ASP A 365 35.13 21.05 -1.03
N GLN A 366 35.00 20.09 -0.12
CA GLN A 366 35.06 18.66 -0.41
C GLN A 366 33.74 18.07 -0.94
N ASN A 367 32.70 18.90 -1.13
CA ASN A 367 31.36 18.50 -1.54
C ASN A 367 30.69 17.44 -0.63
N LEU A 368 31.01 17.40 0.67
CA LEU A 368 30.41 16.46 1.62
C LEU A 368 29.05 16.93 2.14
N VAL A 369 28.77 18.23 2.09
CA VAL A 369 27.53 18.82 2.62
C VAL A 369 26.43 18.84 1.55
N PRO A 370 25.25 18.24 1.79
CA PRO A 370 24.09 18.29 0.88
C PRO A 370 23.44 19.68 0.78
N VAL A 371 24.09 20.58 0.07
CA VAL A 371 23.65 21.97 -0.14
C VAL A 371 22.61 22.13 -1.24
N GLU A 372 22.27 21.05 -1.96
CA GLU A 372 21.24 21.05 -3.00
C GLU A 372 19.91 21.53 -2.43
N ASN A 373 19.18 22.33 -3.22
CA ASN A 373 17.91 22.89 -2.77
C ASN A 373 16.80 21.83 -2.75
N PHE A 374 15.89 21.96 -1.79
CA PHE A 374 14.62 21.26 -1.80
C PHE A 374 13.79 21.80 -2.99
N PRO A 375 13.22 20.94 -3.86
CA PRO A 375 12.53 21.42 -5.05
C PRO A 375 11.30 22.28 -4.72
N GLU A 376 11.23 23.51 -5.25
CA GLU A 376 10.06 24.40 -5.09
C GLU A 376 8.80 23.85 -5.78
N THR A 377 9.01 22.99 -6.79
CA THR A 377 7.96 22.32 -7.56
C THR A 377 7.51 20.99 -6.93
N ALA A 378 8.07 20.62 -5.77
CA ALA A 378 7.70 19.38 -5.09
C ALA A 378 6.22 19.37 -4.69
N ASN A 379 5.62 18.18 -4.65
CA ASN A 379 4.26 17.98 -4.15
C ASN A 379 4.15 18.29 -2.64
N ASP A 380 5.26 18.17 -1.90
CA ASP A 380 5.34 18.53 -0.48
C ASP A 380 6.39 19.61 -0.22
N THR A 381 5.96 20.87 -0.23
CA THR A 381 6.85 22.02 0.02
C THR A 381 6.97 22.41 1.51
N ARG A 382 6.48 21.57 2.45
CA ARG A 382 6.53 21.90 3.89
C ARG A 382 7.95 22.15 4.40
N PRO A 383 9.01 21.44 3.96
CA PRO A 383 10.37 21.76 4.38
C PRO A 383 10.74 23.23 4.14
N ILE A 384 10.47 23.76 2.95
CA ILE A 384 10.71 25.16 2.58
C ILE A 384 9.86 26.11 3.45
N GLN A 385 8.58 25.79 3.66
CA GLN A 385 7.68 26.62 4.49
C GLN A 385 8.16 26.75 5.94
N TYR A 386 8.94 25.79 6.43
CA TYR A 386 9.49 25.78 7.78
C TYR A 386 11.01 26.00 7.83
N GLY A 387 11.56 26.73 6.84
CA GLY A 387 12.94 27.21 6.88
C GLY A 387 14.00 26.14 6.66
N MET A 388 13.65 25.05 5.96
CA MET A 388 14.59 24.01 5.54
C MET A 388 14.69 23.96 4.01
N PRO A 389 15.28 25.00 3.35
CA PRO A 389 15.32 25.10 1.90
C PRO A 389 16.34 24.17 1.23
N ARG A 390 17.28 23.56 1.97
CA ARG A 390 18.27 22.60 1.44
C ARG A 390 18.21 21.28 2.20
N TRP A 391 18.73 20.22 1.60
CA TRP A 391 18.71 18.89 2.23
C TRP A 391 19.51 18.83 3.53
N CYS A 392 20.62 19.57 3.65
CA CYS A 392 21.38 19.69 4.90
C CYS A 392 20.59 20.38 6.03
N ASP A 393 19.54 21.15 5.72
CA ASP A 393 18.74 21.88 6.71
C ASP A 393 17.71 20.97 7.41
N LEU A 394 17.56 19.71 6.98
CA LEU A 394 16.74 18.69 7.64
C LEU A 394 17.39 18.10 8.91
N PHE A 395 18.51 18.66 9.37
CA PHE A 395 19.30 18.18 10.50
C PHE A 395 19.59 19.34 11.45
N ASN A 396 19.55 19.08 12.76
CA ASN A 396 20.13 20.05 13.70
C ASN A 396 21.68 20.04 13.60
N PRO A 397 22.39 21.03 14.17
CA PRO A 397 23.85 21.11 14.08
C PRO A 397 24.59 19.84 14.55
N ARG A 398 24.18 19.23 15.68
CA ARG A 398 24.82 18.03 16.20
C ARG A 398 24.57 16.79 15.33
N GLN A 399 23.36 16.64 14.79
CA GLN A 399 23.01 15.60 13.82
C GLN A 399 23.83 15.74 12.54
N LEU A 400 23.95 16.96 12.00
CA LEU A 400 24.70 17.23 10.78
C LEU A 400 26.20 16.98 10.98
N LEU A 401 26.76 17.40 12.12
CA LEU A 401 28.14 17.09 12.50
C LEU A 401 28.39 15.58 12.49
N MET A 402 27.51 14.81 13.12
CA MET A 402 27.62 13.36 13.18
C MET A 402 27.62 12.73 11.78
N HIS A 403 26.63 13.06 10.95
CA HIS A 403 26.52 12.47 9.61
C HIS A 403 27.70 12.83 8.70
N LEU A 404 28.19 14.08 8.75
CA LEU A 404 29.34 14.51 7.96
C LEU A 404 30.65 13.85 8.42
N THR A 405 30.83 13.65 9.73
CA THR A 405 31.96 12.87 10.25
C THR A 405 31.91 11.43 9.75
N TYR A 406 30.74 10.77 9.76
CA TYR A 406 30.58 9.43 9.20
C TYR A 406 30.92 9.36 7.70
N ILE A 407 30.52 10.37 6.90
CA ILE A 407 30.87 10.42 5.47
C ILE A 407 32.37 10.58 5.29
N GLU A 408 33.01 11.49 6.02
CA GLU A 408 34.47 11.66 5.96
C GLU A 408 35.18 10.32 6.23
N LYS A 409 34.80 9.61 7.29
CA LYS A 409 35.42 8.31 7.64
C LYS A 409 35.07 7.19 6.67
N PHE A 410 33.87 7.22 6.10
CA PHE A 410 33.47 6.30 5.04
C PHE A 410 34.36 6.47 3.81
N LEU A 411 34.58 7.70 3.37
CA LEU A 411 35.38 7.99 2.17
C LEU A 411 36.86 7.63 2.38
N GLU A 412 37.41 7.91 3.56
CA GLU A 412 38.77 7.47 3.94
C GLU A 412 38.89 5.92 3.92
N ALA A 413 37.92 5.20 4.48
CA ALA A 413 37.90 3.73 4.45
C ALA A 413 37.69 3.20 3.03
N LYS A 414 36.86 3.87 2.22
CA LYS A 414 36.64 3.53 0.81
C LYS A 414 37.94 3.65 0.02
N GLU A 415 38.67 4.75 0.15
CA GLU A 415 39.95 4.95 -0.55
C GLU A 415 40.94 3.80 -0.26
N ARG A 416 41.08 3.41 1.02
CA ARG A 416 41.89 2.26 1.43
C ARG A 416 41.39 0.96 0.82
N LEU A 417 40.06 0.74 0.81
CA LEU A 417 39.45 -0.45 0.23
C LEU A 417 39.71 -0.57 -1.27
N PHE A 418 39.72 0.53 -2.02
CA PHE A 418 39.95 0.52 -3.48
C PHE A 418 41.42 0.57 -3.89
N THR A 419 42.33 0.93 -2.97
CA THR A 419 43.77 1.01 -3.24
C THR A 419 44.32 -0.30 -3.82
N GLY A 420 45.02 -0.19 -4.95
CA GLY A 420 45.67 -1.31 -5.64
C GLY A 420 44.74 -2.22 -6.46
N LYS A 421 43.45 -1.89 -6.59
CA LYS A 421 42.47 -2.66 -7.38
C LYS A 421 42.28 -2.05 -8.77
N GLU A 422 42.27 -2.88 -9.79
CA GLU A 422 42.03 -2.45 -11.18
C GLU A 422 40.53 -2.31 -11.45
N GLN A 423 40.10 -1.20 -12.04
CA GLN A 423 38.70 -0.95 -12.37
C GLN A 423 38.17 -2.03 -13.33
N GLY A 424 37.01 -2.61 -13.00
CA GLY A 424 36.40 -3.71 -13.76
C GLY A 424 36.91 -5.12 -13.42
N SER A 425 37.90 -5.24 -12.52
CA SER A 425 38.28 -6.55 -11.94
C SER A 425 37.24 -7.07 -10.94
N GLU A 426 37.23 -8.38 -10.66
CA GLU A 426 36.35 -8.97 -9.63
C GLU A 426 36.62 -8.34 -8.25
N GLU A 427 37.88 -8.03 -7.94
CA GLU A 427 38.24 -7.39 -6.67
C GLU A 427 37.66 -5.98 -6.55
N TRP A 428 37.66 -5.23 -7.66
CA TRP A 428 37.03 -3.91 -7.73
C TRP A 428 35.52 -4.03 -7.53
N GLU A 429 34.84 -4.88 -8.29
CA GLU A 429 33.39 -5.10 -8.17
C GLU A 429 32.98 -5.61 -6.77
N PHE A 430 33.85 -6.38 -6.11
CA PHE A 430 33.64 -6.80 -4.72
C PHE A 430 33.77 -5.62 -3.76
N ALA A 431 34.72 -4.71 -3.99
CA ALA A 431 34.83 -3.45 -3.25
C ALA A 431 33.60 -2.55 -3.47
N GLU A 432 33.09 -2.45 -4.70
CA GLU A 432 31.83 -1.73 -5.02
C GLU A 432 30.65 -2.29 -4.22
N ALA A 433 30.53 -3.62 -4.13
CA ALA A 433 29.50 -4.27 -3.34
C ALA A 433 29.61 -3.91 -1.85
N ILE A 434 30.82 -3.96 -1.28
CA ILE A 434 31.07 -3.63 0.13
C ILE A 434 30.61 -2.19 0.44
N VAL A 435 31.05 -1.21 -0.35
CA VAL A 435 30.67 0.19 -0.10
C VAL A 435 29.20 0.46 -0.39
N THR A 436 28.59 -0.28 -1.32
CA THR A 436 27.14 -0.19 -1.56
C THR A 436 26.34 -0.59 -0.33
N TYR A 437 26.66 -1.71 0.33
CA TYR A 437 26.01 -2.08 1.58
C TYR A 437 26.34 -1.12 2.73
N GLY A 438 27.58 -0.62 2.79
CA GLY A 438 27.95 0.41 3.76
C GLY A 438 27.13 1.69 3.60
N ALA A 439 26.85 2.10 2.36
CA ALA A 439 26.00 3.25 2.08
C ALA A 439 24.54 2.99 2.50
N MET A 440 24.01 1.78 2.35
CA MET A 440 22.67 1.41 2.86
C MET A 440 22.59 1.43 4.41
N VAL A 441 23.69 1.11 5.10
CA VAL A 441 23.81 1.30 6.56
C VAL A 441 23.73 2.79 6.90
N PHE A 442 24.47 3.62 6.16
CA PHE A 442 24.43 5.08 6.33
C PHE A 442 23.03 5.67 6.06
N ASP A 443 22.35 5.24 5.00
CA ASP A 443 20.98 5.67 4.69
C ASP A 443 20.00 5.35 5.83
N THR A 444 20.15 4.17 6.46
CA THR A 444 19.38 3.84 7.68
C THR A 444 19.69 4.83 8.81
N CYS A 445 20.95 5.21 8.99
CA CYS A 445 21.35 6.18 10.02
C CYS A 445 20.75 7.57 9.80
N VAL A 446 20.68 8.08 8.56
CA VAL A 446 20.05 9.39 8.27
C VAL A 446 18.53 9.36 8.39
N ASP A 447 17.86 8.28 7.96
CA ASP A 447 16.38 8.13 8.06
C ASP A 447 15.91 8.11 9.54
N TYR A 448 16.72 7.51 10.42
CA TYR A 448 16.44 7.45 11.86
C TYR A 448 16.97 8.64 12.66
N ASN A 449 17.75 9.53 12.05
CA ASN A 449 18.37 10.66 12.74
C ASN A 449 18.34 11.95 11.93
N CYS A 450 17.14 12.49 11.71
CA CYS A 450 16.92 13.82 11.16
C CYS A 450 15.85 14.58 11.97
N LEU A 451 15.60 15.83 11.62
CA LEU A 451 14.58 16.67 12.27
C LEU A 451 13.14 16.17 12.08
N LEU A 452 12.94 15.16 11.23
CA LEU A 452 11.64 14.57 10.93
C LEU A 452 11.42 13.20 11.60
N SER A 453 12.46 12.65 12.24
CA SER A 453 12.38 11.41 13.03
C SER A 453 11.58 11.65 14.33
N LEU A 454 10.66 10.74 14.67
CA LEU A 454 9.69 10.93 15.75
C LEU A 454 9.91 9.94 16.91
N TRP A 455 9.73 10.40 18.15
CA TRP A 455 9.60 9.50 19.30
C TRP A 455 8.17 8.93 19.41
N HIS A 456 8.04 7.61 19.38
CA HIS A 456 6.75 6.93 19.52
C HIS A 456 6.45 6.62 20.99
N SER A 457 5.72 7.51 21.68
CA SER A 457 5.45 7.40 23.13
C SER A 457 4.69 6.14 23.56
N GLY A 458 3.89 5.51 22.68
CA GLY A 458 3.22 4.24 22.98
C GLY A 458 4.09 2.99 22.83
N ARG A 459 5.31 3.11 22.30
CA ARG A 459 6.23 1.98 22.03
C ARG A 459 7.63 2.21 22.57
N SER A 460 7.94 3.43 23.02
CA SER A 460 9.25 3.86 23.49
C SER A 460 10.36 3.53 22.49
N LEU A 461 10.22 4.02 21.26
CA LEU A 461 11.20 3.84 20.18
C LEU A 461 11.21 5.05 19.24
N ILE A 462 12.27 5.18 18.46
CA ILE A 462 12.34 6.16 17.36
C ILE A 462 11.66 5.56 16.12
N ALA A 463 10.72 6.30 15.57
CA ALA A 463 10.15 6.06 14.25
C ALA A 463 10.94 6.86 13.22
N HIS A 464 11.37 6.16 12.18
CA HIS A 464 12.09 6.74 11.05
C HIS A 464 11.21 7.70 10.22
N MET A 465 11.85 8.60 9.49
CA MET A 465 11.17 9.68 8.75
C MET A 465 10.31 9.12 7.62
N MET A 466 10.81 8.12 6.89
CA MET A 466 10.13 7.48 5.75
C MET A 466 8.98 6.54 6.13
N GLY A 467 8.53 6.54 7.39
CA GLY A 467 7.29 5.87 7.78
C GLY A 467 6.05 6.47 7.08
N LEU A 468 6.19 7.67 6.52
CA LEU A 468 5.26 8.30 5.59
C LEU A 468 6.02 8.64 4.31
N GLN A 469 5.41 8.42 3.14
CA GLN A 469 5.98 8.77 1.83
C GLN A 469 5.86 10.28 1.55
N ALA A 470 6.29 11.12 2.51
CA ALA A 470 6.18 12.57 2.52
C ALA A 470 7.10 13.17 3.61
N PHE A 471 7.23 14.50 3.66
CA PHE A 471 8.06 15.25 4.62
C PHE A 471 7.21 16.05 5.63
N PRO A 472 6.42 15.40 6.51
CA PRO A 472 5.59 16.11 7.48
C PRO A 472 6.43 16.80 8.55
N PHE A 473 6.26 18.11 8.66
CA PHE A 473 6.91 18.91 9.70
C PHE A 473 6.66 18.36 11.11
N LYS A 474 7.72 18.33 11.93
CA LYS A 474 7.70 17.88 13.32
C LYS A 474 8.06 19.04 14.25
N TRP A 475 7.17 19.34 15.19
CA TRP A 475 7.37 20.36 16.24
C TRP A 475 8.44 19.93 17.25
N SER A 476 8.41 18.65 17.61
CA SER A 476 9.41 17.96 18.41
C SER A 476 9.86 16.70 17.67
N TYR A 477 11.13 16.33 17.86
CA TYR A 477 11.78 15.25 17.13
C TYR A 477 12.71 14.46 18.04
N ALA A 478 13.09 13.27 17.59
CA ALA A 478 14.05 12.42 18.27
C ALA A 478 15.38 12.43 17.51
N GLU A 479 16.46 12.73 18.22
CA GLU A 479 17.82 12.48 17.76
C GLU A 479 18.26 11.11 18.29
N TRP A 480 18.71 10.26 17.38
CA TRP A 480 19.18 8.92 17.70
C TRP A 480 20.67 8.94 18.01
N ASN A 481 21.06 8.42 19.18
CA ASN A 481 22.46 8.27 19.50
C ASN A 481 23.05 7.11 18.67
N GLN A 482 23.75 7.42 17.58
CA GLN A 482 24.36 6.39 16.74
C GLN A 482 25.54 5.68 17.42
N LEU A 483 26.09 6.23 18.50
CA LEU A 483 27.22 5.67 19.25
C LEU A 483 26.79 4.70 20.37
N VAL A 484 25.48 4.50 20.54
CA VAL A 484 24.98 3.62 21.60
C VAL A 484 25.32 2.16 21.28
N GLN A 485 26.01 1.50 22.22
CA GLN A 485 26.43 0.11 22.09
C GLN A 485 25.24 -0.84 21.85
N ASN A 486 25.34 -1.72 20.85
CA ASN A 486 24.28 -2.66 20.45
C ASN A 486 22.95 -1.96 20.05
N GLY A 487 23.00 -0.68 19.73
CA GLY A 487 21.94 0.10 19.11
C GLY A 487 22.58 1.00 18.06
N GLY A 488 22.00 2.15 17.76
CA GLY A 488 22.68 3.13 16.89
C GLY A 488 23.14 2.52 15.57
N TYR A 489 24.36 2.88 15.17
CA TYR A 489 25.02 2.35 13.99
C TYR A 489 25.15 0.82 14.02
N ASP A 490 25.45 0.20 15.18
CA ASP A 490 25.55 -1.27 15.31
C ASP A 490 24.24 -1.96 14.90
N TRP A 491 23.10 -1.40 15.28
CA TRP A 491 21.80 -1.93 14.87
C TRP A 491 21.53 -1.73 13.38
N ALA A 492 21.90 -0.57 12.82
CA ALA A 492 21.75 -0.33 11.38
C ALA A 492 22.60 -1.33 10.57
N LEU A 493 23.83 -1.61 11.02
CA LEU A 493 24.69 -2.63 10.43
C LEU A 493 24.11 -4.03 10.58
N SER A 494 23.67 -4.43 11.78
CA SER A 494 23.03 -5.74 12.00
C SER A 494 21.84 -5.93 11.08
N LYS A 495 20.95 -4.93 10.98
CA LYS A 495 19.76 -4.95 10.12
C LYS A 495 20.12 -5.25 8.67
N VAL A 496 21.15 -4.60 8.13
CA VAL A 496 21.61 -4.80 6.74
C VAL A 496 22.26 -6.17 6.57
N LEU A 497 23.10 -6.61 7.51
CA LEU A 497 23.75 -7.92 7.46
C LEU A 497 22.76 -9.08 7.60
N ASP A 498 21.76 -8.95 8.46
CA ASP A 498 20.70 -9.94 8.64
C ASP A 498 19.85 -10.05 7.37
N ALA A 499 19.47 -8.91 6.78
CA ALA A 499 18.76 -8.88 5.50
C ALA A 499 19.59 -9.52 4.38
N LEU A 500 20.88 -9.19 4.28
CA LEU A 500 21.78 -9.77 3.27
C LEU A 500 21.93 -11.28 3.45
N ARG A 501 22.11 -11.76 4.69
CA ARG A 501 22.21 -13.19 5.00
C ARG A 501 20.94 -13.92 4.55
N GLU A 502 19.77 -13.42 4.95
CA GLU A 502 18.48 -14.01 4.57
C GLU A 502 18.26 -13.96 3.05
N ILE A 503 18.65 -12.88 2.35
CA ILE A 503 18.59 -12.81 0.89
C ILE A 503 19.43 -13.92 0.25
N ILE A 504 20.67 -14.12 0.72
CA ILE A 504 21.57 -15.17 0.23
C ILE A 504 20.97 -16.57 0.50
N GLU A 505 20.40 -16.79 1.68
CA GLU A 505 19.76 -18.07 2.06
C GLU A 505 18.50 -18.39 1.23
N LEU A 506 17.81 -17.36 0.74
CA LEU A 506 16.61 -17.52 -0.09
C LEU A 506 16.91 -17.75 -1.59
N LEU A 507 18.14 -17.50 -2.03
CA LEU A 507 18.60 -17.77 -3.40
C LEU A 507 18.94 -19.27 -3.57
N PRO A 508 18.79 -19.83 -4.78
CA PRO A 508 19.25 -21.20 -5.06
C PRO A 508 20.79 -21.25 -5.02
N GLU A 509 21.36 -22.46 -4.88
CA GLU A 509 22.81 -22.68 -4.76
C GLU A 509 23.62 -22.05 -5.91
N ASN A 510 23.08 -22.09 -7.13
CA ASN A 510 23.66 -21.48 -8.31
C ASN A 510 22.68 -20.45 -8.89
N PRO A 511 22.59 -19.25 -8.30
CA PRO A 511 21.63 -18.25 -8.74
C PRO A 511 22.00 -17.72 -10.13
N PRO A 512 21.01 -17.42 -10.98
CA PRO A 512 21.27 -16.77 -12.26
C PRO A 512 21.88 -15.39 -12.02
N LYS A 513 22.79 -14.96 -12.89
CA LYS A 513 23.38 -13.62 -12.84
C LYS A 513 22.38 -12.62 -13.41
N PRO A 514 21.81 -11.70 -12.62
CA PRO A 514 20.88 -10.70 -13.14
C PRO A 514 21.63 -9.61 -13.89
N VAL A 515 20.94 -8.93 -14.80
CA VAL A 515 21.40 -7.67 -15.39
C VAL A 515 20.57 -6.54 -14.77
N VAL A 516 21.23 -5.60 -14.10
CA VAL A 516 20.58 -4.42 -13.51
C VAL A 516 21.02 -3.17 -14.25
N TYR A 517 20.08 -2.32 -14.67
CA TYR A 517 20.39 -1.06 -15.35
C TYR A 517 19.59 0.11 -14.77
N CYS A 518 20.18 1.32 -14.82
CA CYS A 518 19.53 2.56 -14.44
C CYS A 518 19.14 3.35 -15.71
N SER A 519 17.88 3.27 -16.12
CA SER A 519 17.34 3.98 -17.29
C SER A 519 15.82 3.98 -17.24
N SER A 520 15.21 4.91 -17.97
CA SER A 520 13.77 4.94 -18.16
C SER A 520 13.26 3.67 -18.85
N ALA A 521 12.09 3.20 -18.42
CA ALA A 521 11.38 2.09 -19.04
C ALA A 521 10.85 2.41 -20.46
N THR A 522 10.96 3.67 -20.91
CA THR A 522 10.75 4.04 -22.32
C THR A 522 11.93 3.67 -23.22
N LYS A 523 13.06 3.23 -22.64
CA LYS A 523 14.26 2.78 -23.35
C LYS A 523 14.88 1.58 -22.65
N ILE A 524 14.39 0.39 -22.98
CA ILE A 524 14.86 -0.89 -22.45
C ILE A 524 16.07 -1.34 -23.30
N PRO A 525 17.25 -1.60 -22.70
CA PRO A 525 18.48 -1.92 -23.42
C PRO A 525 18.52 -3.39 -23.91
N LEU A 526 17.45 -3.81 -24.60
CA LEU A 526 17.29 -5.15 -25.17
C LEU A 526 16.81 -5.07 -26.62
N GLU A 527 17.13 -6.10 -27.40
CA GLU A 527 16.78 -6.19 -28.82
C GLU A 527 15.26 -6.32 -29.04
N ASP A 528 14.80 -5.90 -30.20
CA ASP A 528 13.42 -6.09 -30.65
C ASP A 528 13.04 -7.57 -30.59
N LYS A 529 11.82 -7.85 -30.11
CA LYS A 529 11.23 -9.19 -30.11
C LYS A 529 12.11 -10.30 -29.49
N SER A 530 12.87 -9.97 -28.47
CA SER A 530 13.84 -10.89 -27.84
C SER A 530 13.33 -11.54 -26.54
N ILE A 531 12.34 -10.93 -25.88
CA ILE A 531 11.94 -11.31 -24.51
C ILE A 531 10.68 -12.20 -24.51
N PRO A 532 10.68 -13.37 -23.85
CA PRO A 532 9.48 -14.20 -23.74
C PRO A 532 8.49 -13.72 -22.67
N CYS A 533 8.97 -13.15 -21.56
CA CYS A 533 8.14 -12.78 -20.43
C CYS A 533 8.54 -11.43 -19.82
N ILE A 534 7.55 -10.53 -19.69
CA ILE A 534 7.68 -9.30 -18.91
C ILE A 534 6.71 -9.40 -17.73
N VAL A 535 7.18 -9.14 -16.51
CA VAL A 535 6.31 -8.98 -15.34
C VAL A 535 6.69 -7.65 -14.72
N VAL A 536 5.71 -6.75 -14.56
CA VAL A 536 5.98 -5.35 -14.23
C VAL A 536 4.96 -4.77 -13.24
N ASP A 537 5.41 -3.96 -12.29
CA ASP A 537 4.59 -3.20 -11.33
C ASP A 537 4.76 -1.69 -11.58
N PRO A 538 4.03 -1.08 -12.54
CA PRO A 538 4.18 0.34 -12.84
C PRO A 538 3.72 1.25 -11.69
N PRO A 539 4.23 2.50 -11.62
CA PRO A 539 3.77 3.52 -10.68
C PRO A 539 2.25 3.78 -10.74
N TYR A 540 1.67 4.22 -9.62
CA TYR A 540 0.22 4.40 -9.45
C TYR A 540 -0.17 5.88 -9.39
N ALA A 541 -0.21 6.55 -10.54
CA ALA A 541 -0.67 7.94 -10.68
C ALA A 541 -0.17 8.86 -9.55
N GLU A 542 -1.05 9.34 -8.66
CA GLU A 542 -0.75 10.31 -7.59
C GLU A 542 -0.32 9.69 -6.25
N ASN A 543 -0.10 8.37 -6.19
CA ASN A 543 0.10 7.65 -4.92
C ASN A 543 1.44 7.96 -4.24
N VAL A 544 2.54 7.97 -5.00
CA VAL A 544 3.90 8.26 -4.51
C VAL A 544 4.65 9.04 -5.58
N MET A 545 5.34 10.11 -5.17
CA MET A 545 6.27 10.86 -6.02
C MET A 545 7.69 10.35 -5.74
N TYR A 546 8.09 9.24 -6.37
CA TYR A 546 9.27 8.47 -5.98
C TYR A 546 10.54 9.32 -6.09
N ALA A 547 10.70 10.07 -7.19
CA ALA A 547 11.83 10.96 -7.39
C ALA A 547 11.96 11.98 -6.23
N GLU A 548 10.87 12.67 -5.88
CA GLU A 548 10.88 13.68 -4.81
C GLU A 548 11.25 13.11 -3.43
N VAL A 549 10.68 11.97 -3.04
CA VAL A 549 11.00 11.38 -1.73
C VAL A 549 12.38 10.73 -1.70
N SER A 550 12.86 10.23 -2.85
CA SER A 550 14.18 9.61 -2.97
C SER A 550 15.33 10.61 -2.92
N ASP A 551 15.08 11.89 -3.22
CA ASP A 551 16.11 12.93 -3.16
C ASP A 551 16.76 13.05 -1.78
N PHE A 552 16.01 12.74 -0.70
CA PHE A 552 16.54 12.67 0.66
C PHE A 552 17.73 11.71 0.77
N PHE A 553 17.68 10.56 0.10
CA PHE A 553 18.77 9.58 0.08
C PHE A 553 19.76 9.85 -1.04
N TYR A 554 19.27 10.29 -2.20
CA TYR A 554 20.07 10.55 -3.39
C TYR A 554 21.27 11.45 -3.10
N VAL A 555 21.06 12.55 -2.37
CA VAL A 555 22.13 13.51 -2.08
C VAL A 555 23.25 12.90 -1.24
N TRP A 556 22.95 11.94 -0.37
CA TRP A 556 23.95 11.22 0.43
C TRP A 556 24.63 10.13 -0.39
N LEU A 557 23.85 9.30 -1.09
CA LEU A 557 24.36 8.24 -1.95
C LEU A 557 25.27 8.78 -3.06
N LYS A 558 24.95 9.94 -3.64
CA LYS A 558 25.80 10.63 -4.61
C LYS A 558 27.19 10.92 -4.07
N ARG A 559 27.31 11.28 -2.79
CA ARG A 559 28.60 11.59 -2.13
C ARG A 559 29.36 10.32 -1.77
N LEU A 560 28.66 9.25 -1.42
CA LEU A 560 29.26 7.98 -1.02
C LEU A 560 29.67 7.10 -2.21
N LEU A 561 28.87 7.11 -3.28
CA LEU A 561 28.94 6.16 -4.39
C LEU A 561 29.02 6.82 -5.78
N GLY A 562 29.03 8.15 -5.89
CA GLY A 562 29.00 8.83 -7.19
C GLY A 562 30.23 8.60 -8.07
N ASP A 563 31.38 8.33 -7.46
CA ASP A 563 32.61 7.89 -8.14
C ASP A 563 32.56 6.42 -8.58
N VAL A 564 31.79 5.59 -7.87
CA VAL A 564 31.57 4.18 -8.22
C VAL A 564 30.53 4.03 -9.34
N PHE A 565 29.47 4.83 -9.31
CA PHE A 565 28.39 4.81 -10.30
C PHE A 565 28.18 6.21 -10.94
N PRO A 566 29.16 6.74 -11.69
CA PRO A 566 29.13 8.12 -12.22
C PRO A 566 27.96 8.37 -13.17
N GLU A 567 27.60 7.39 -13.99
CA GLU A 567 26.49 7.49 -14.94
C GLU A 567 25.11 7.57 -14.25
N VAL A 568 25.02 7.05 -13.02
CA VAL A 568 23.80 6.99 -12.21
C VAL A 568 23.62 8.28 -11.41
N PHE A 569 24.71 8.86 -10.90
CA PHE A 569 24.72 10.03 -10.02
C PHE A 569 25.18 11.33 -10.73
N LYS A 570 24.82 11.49 -12.01
CA LYS A 570 25.25 12.63 -12.84
C LYS A 570 24.49 13.95 -12.61
N SER A 571 23.23 13.88 -12.18
CA SER A 571 22.36 15.05 -12.02
C SER A 571 22.45 15.67 -10.62
N GLU A 572 21.93 16.88 -10.42
CA GLU A 572 21.86 17.51 -9.09
C GLU A 572 20.95 16.73 -8.15
N LEU A 573 19.78 16.32 -8.64
CA LEU A 573 18.78 15.50 -7.96
C LEU A 573 18.26 14.40 -8.88
N THR A 574 17.36 13.54 -8.40
CA THR A 574 16.76 12.48 -9.23
C THR A 574 15.96 13.03 -10.42
N GLU A 575 15.86 12.23 -11.49
CA GLU A 575 15.09 12.55 -12.68
C GLU A 575 13.59 12.55 -12.38
N LYS A 576 12.92 13.68 -12.63
CA LYS A 576 11.49 13.90 -12.37
C LYS A 576 10.70 14.02 -13.66
N GLU A 577 11.35 14.36 -14.77
CA GLU A 577 10.69 14.62 -16.03
C GLU A 577 10.20 13.35 -16.69
N GLU A 578 11.01 12.29 -16.71
CA GLU A 578 10.64 10.98 -17.29
C GLU A 578 9.85 10.08 -16.33
N GLU A 579 9.70 10.49 -15.06
CA GLU A 579 8.92 9.72 -14.07
C GLU A 579 7.44 9.65 -14.47
N ALA A 580 6.91 8.42 -14.56
CA ALA A 580 5.52 8.14 -14.90
C ALA A 580 4.61 8.24 -13.66
N VAL A 581 4.47 9.44 -13.07
CA VAL A 581 3.55 9.73 -11.96
C VAL A 581 2.62 10.90 -12.31
N ALA A 582 1.44 10.94 -11.71
CA ALA A 582 0.51 12.06 -11.86
C ALA A 582 0.77 13.09 -10.75
N ASN A 583 1.67 14.03 -11.00
CA ASN A 583 2.06 15.08 -10.04
C ASN A 583 1.47 16.46 -10.42
N PRO A 584 0.38 16.92 -9.77
CA PRO A 584 -0.22 18.22 -10.08
C PRO A 584 0.69 19.41 -9.78
N ALA A 585 1.68 19.29 -8.88
CA ALA A 585 2.56 20.38 -8.50
C ALA A 585 3.42 20.86 -9.69
N ARG A 586 3.82 19.94 -10.58
CA ARG A 586 4.58 20.23 -11.81
C ARG A 586 3.82 21.08 -12.84
N PHE A 587 2.49 21.02 -12.82
CA PHE A 587 1.62 21.74 -13.75
C PHE A 587 0.96 22.97 -13.12
N LYS A 588 1.40 23.37 -11.92
CA LYS A 588 0.89 24.56 -11.24
C LYS A 588 1.17 25.80 -12.10
N GLY A 589 0.14 26.60 -12.35
CA GLY A 589 0.25 27.80 -13.21
C GLY A 589 0.06 27.57 -14.72
N MET A 590 -0.09 26.32 -15.18
CA MET A 590 -0.20 25.99 -16.62
C MET A 590 -1.66 25.94 -17.17
N GLY A 591 -2.60 26.70 -16.62
CA GLY A 591 -3.97 26.83 -17.15
C GLY A 591 -5.04 25.91 -16.55
N ARG A 592 -6.07 25.52 -17.34
CA ARG A 592 -7.44 25.17 -16.88
C ARG A 592 -7.59 23.99 -15.89
N SER A 593 -6.58 23.16 -15.63
CA SER A 593 -6.50 22.29 -14.44
C SER A 593 -5.16 21.54 -14.38
N ALA A 594 -4.32 21.85 -13.37
CA ALA A 594 -3.05 21.15 -13.14
C ALA A 594 -3.23 19.63 -12.93
N LYS A 595 -4.31 19.22 -12.25
CA LYS A 595 -4.65 17.81 -12.05
C LYS A 595 -4.93 17.09 -13.37
N LYS A 596 -5.66 17.74 -14.29
CA LYS A 596 -5.97 17.14 -15.60
C LYS A 596 -4.72 16.96 -16.45
N LEU A 597 -3.84 17.97 -16.47
CA LEU A 597 -2.57 17.92 -17.18
C LEU A 597 -1.65 16.84 -16.62
N ALA A 598 -1.52 16.74 -15.29
CA ALA A 598 -0.74 15.67 -14.64
C ALA A 598 -1.24 14.27 -14.98
N GLN A 599 -2.56 14.07 -15.06
CA GLN A 599 -3.14 12.79 -15.47
C GLN A 599 -2.90 12.49 -16.94
N GLN A 600 -2.90 13.50 -17.82
CA GLN A 600 -2.58 13.33 -19.23
C GLN A 600 -1.11 12.97 -19.43
N ASP A 601 -0.19 13.69 -18.78
CA ASP A 601 1.25 13.41 -18.80
C ASP A 601 1.57 11.99 -18.31
N TYR A 602 0.98 11.59 -17.17
CA TYR A 602 1.07 10.23 -16.64
C TYR A 602 0.66 9.17 -17.68
N LYS A 603 -0.51 9.34 -18.32
CA LYS A 603 -1.01 8.41 -19.34
C LYS A 603 -0.06 8.31 -20.54
N THR A 604 0.43 9.45 -21.04
CA THR A 604 1.35 9.50 -22.19
C THR A 604 2.66 8.78 -21.89
N LYS A 605 3.24 8.97 -20.70
CA LYS A 605 4.48 8.29 -20.28
C LYS A 605 4.28 6.80 -20.10
N LEU A 606 3.17 6.40 -19.47
CA LEU A 606 2.86 5.00 -19.26
C LEU A 606 2.62 4.28 -20.60
N GLU A 607 1.93 4.91 -21.55
CA GLU A 607 1.79 4.41 -22.93
C GLU A 607 3.15 4.27 -23.62
N ALA A 608 4.07 5.23 -23.47
CA ALA A 608 5.41 5.15 -24.04
C ALA A 608 6.21 3.97 -23.45
N CYS A 609 6.10 3.73 -22.14
CA CYS A 609 6.72 2.57 -21.49
C CYS A 609 6.15 1.25 -22.04
N PHE A 610 4.83 1.14 -22.19
CA PHE A 610 4.22 -0.05 -22.78
C PHE A 610 4.59 -0.24 -24.25
N ARG A 611 4.72 0.84 -25.03
CA ARG A 611 5.19 0.75 -26.42
C ARG A 611 6.61 0.17 -26.49
N GLU A 612 7.47 0.57 -25.57
CA GLU A 612 8.82 0.02 -25.47
C GLU A 612 8.82 -1.46 -25.04
N MET A 613 8.00 -1.83 -24.05
CA MET A 613 7.78 -3.23 -23.68
C MET A 613 7.25 -4.06 -24.87
N HIS A 614 6.36 -3.49 -25.69
CA HIS A 614 5.86 -4.12 -26.90
C HIS A 614 6.95 -4.33 -27.95
N ARG A 615 7.91 -3.40 -28.08
CA ARG A 615 9.06 -3.54 -28.99
C ARG A 615 9.91 -4.76 -28.61
N VAL A 616 10.29 -4.88 -27.34
CA VAL A 616 11.21 -5.92 -26.86
C VAL A 616 10.55 -7.29 -26.65
N LEU A 617 9.24 -7.34 -26.38
CA LEU A 617 8.52 -8.60 -26.20
C LEU A 617 8.46 -9.39 -27.51
N ARG A 618 8.64 -10.70 -27.47
CA ARG A 618 8.42 -11.60 -28.61
C ARG A 618 6.96 -11.55 -29.09
N ASP A 619 6.71 -11.96 -30.33
CA ASP A 619 5.34 -12.01 -30.87
C ASP A 619 4.48 -13.11 -30.22
N ASP A 620 5.11 -14.16 -29.68
CA ASP A 620 4.48 -15.18 -28.84
C ASP A 620 4.63 -14.94 -27.33
N GLY A 621 5.32 -13.85 -26.94
CA GLY A 621 5.62 -13.50 -25.56
C GLY A 621 4.41 -13.02 -24.77
N VAL A 622 4.55 -12.98 -23.45
CA VAL A 622 3.53 -12.56 -22.48
C VAL A 622 4.03 -11.42 -21.62
N MET A 623 3.13 -10.49 -21.29
CA MET A 623 3.36 -9.46 -20.29
C MET A 623 2.31 -9.53 -19.20
N THR A 624 2.70 -9.55 -17.93
CA THR A 624 1.78 -9.46 -16.79
C THR A 624 2.03 -8.16 -16.04
N VAL A 625 1.01 -7.30 -16.01
CA VAL A 625 1.05 -6.02 -15.30
C VAL A 625 0.40 -6.20 -13.93
N MET A 626 1.13 -5.90 -12.87
CA MET A 626 0.58 -5.75 -11.52
C MET A 626 -0.04 -4.36 -11.38
N PHE A 627 -1.32 -4.28 -11.05
CA PHE A 627 -1.99 -3.00 -10.89
C PHE A 627 -2.96 -2.95 -9.71
N THR A 628 -2.84 -1.95 -8.84
CA THR A 628 -3.67 -1.77 -7.64
C THR A 628 -4.75 -0.69 -7.82
N HIS A 629 -5.93 -1.04 -8.34
CA HIS A 629 -7.14 -0.21 -8.24
C HIS A 629 -8.42 -0.99 -8.57
N ARG A 630 -9.51 -0.78 -7.80
CA ARG A 630 -10.83 -1.39 -8.09
C ARG A 630 -11.76 -0.52 -8.95
N ALA A 631 -11.55 0.80 -8.98
CA ALA A 631 -12.44 1.69 -9.73
C ALA A 631 -12.18 1.64 -11.23
N ALA A 632 -13.26 1.62 -12.00
CA ALA A 632 -13.23 1.39 -13.44
C ALA A 632 -12.53 2.54 -14.21
N GLU A 633 -12.54 3.76 -13.70
CA GLU A 633 -11.89 4.91 -14.33
C GLU A 633 -10.36 4.74 -14.41
N ALA A 634 -9.77 4.13 -13.39
CA ALA A 634 -8.35 3.81 -13.36
C ALA A 634 -8.03 2.65 -14.33
N TRP A 635 -8.95 1.70 -14.47
CA TRP A 635 -8.89 0.63 -15.46
C TRP A 635 -8.93 1.16 -16.90
N SER A 636 -9.87 2.06 -17.22
CA SER A 636 -9.98 2.67 -18.56
C SER A 636 -8.66 3.34 -18.97
N SER A 637 -8.03 4.07 -18.04
CA SER A 637 -6.76 4.76 -18.30
C SER A 637 -5.60 3.79 -18.61
N LEU A 638 -5.45 2.74 -17.81
CA LEU A 638 -4.44 1.70 -18.02
C LEU A 638 -4.72 0.89 -19.31
N ALA A 639 -5.98 0.50 -19.51
CA ALA A 639 -6.42 -0.26 -20.67
C ALA A 639 -6.18 0.51 -21.97
N THR A 640 -6.53 1.80 -22.00
CA THR A 640 -6.27 2.67 -23.15
C THR A 640 -4.78 2.71 -23.50
N ALA A 641 -3.91 2.92 -22.50
CA ALA A 641 -2.45 2.96 -22.73
C ALA A 641 -1.91 1.62 -23.28
N LEU A 642 -2.37 0.49 -22.75
CA LEU A 642 -1.99 -0.85 -23.22
C LEU A 642 -2.51 -1.12 -24.65
N ILE A 643 -3.77 -0.75 -24.93
CA ILE A 643 -4.38 -0.89 -26.24
C ILE A 643 -3.63 -0.05 -27.28
N ASN A 644 -3.32 1.21 -26.97
CA ASN A 644 -2.57 2.10 -27.86
C ASN A 644 -1.13 1.62 -28.10
N ALA A 645 -0.53 0.95 -27.11
CA ALA A 645 0.77 0.32 -27.24
C ALA A 645 0.75 -1.00 -28.06
N GLY A 646 -0.41 -1.47 -28.50
CA GLY A 646 -0.55 -2.67 -29.35
C GLY A 646 -0.84 -3.96 -28.59
N PHE A 647 -1.20 -3.90 -27.30
CA PHE A 647 -1.57 -5.09 -26.53
C PHE A 647 -3.05 -5.43 -26.65
N THR A 648 -3.36 -6.70 -26.38
CA THR A 648 -4.68 -7.22 -26.02
C THR A 648 -4.58 -7.91 -24.66
N PHE A 649 -5.72 -8.17 -24.03
CA PHE A 649 -5.81 -8.72 -22.67
C PHE A 649 -6.31 -10.17 -22.71
N ILE A 650 -5.83 -10.97 -21.78
CA ILE A 650 -6.17 -12.40 -21.70
C ILE A 650 -6.99 -12.68 -20.45
N SER A 651 -6.50 -12.19 -19.31
CA SER A 651 -7.07 -12.46 -17.99
C SER A 651 -6.73 -11.34 -17.03
N SER A 652 -7.53 -11.22 -15.98
CA SER A 652 -7.27 -10.35 -14.84
C SER A 652 -7.55 -11.14 -13.57
N TRP A 653 -6.62 -11.13 -12.61
CA TRP A 653 -6.81 -11.84 -11.34
C TRP A 653 -6.60 -10.91 -10.15
N PRO A 654 -7.64 -10.61 -9.36
CA PRO A 654 -7.52 -9.78 -8.16
C PRO A 654 -6.88 -10.58 -7.03
N VAL A 655 -5.81 -10.06 -6.43
CA VAL A 655 -5.11 -10.62 -5.26
C VAL A 655 -5.12 -9.60 -4.14
N HIS A 656 -5.57 -10.00 -2.94
CA HIS A 656 -5.57 -9.12 -1.79
C HIS A 656 -4.15 -9.06 -1.20
N THR A 657 -3.57 -7.86 -1.16
CA THR A 657 -2.15 -7.69 -0.80
C THR A 657 -1.92 -6.90 0.49
N GLU A 658 -2.95 -6.32 1.12
CA GLU A 658 -2.82 -5.57 2.37
C GLU A 658 -3.94 -5.94 3.38
N PRO A 659 -3.67 -5.93 4.69
CA PRO A 659 -4.71 -6.09 5.71
C PRO A 659 -5.72 -4.92 5.68
N PRO A 660 -7.01 -5.15 5.97
CA PRO A 660 -8.05 -4.11 5.91
C PRO A 660 -7.81 -2.88 6.83
N GLU A 661 -7.09 -3.05 7.94
CA GLU A 661 -7.06 -2.08 9.04
C GLU A 661 -5.82 -1.16 9.08
N LYS A 662 -4.78 -1.43 8.28
CA LYS A 662 -3.56 -0.62 8.33
C LYS A 662 -3.71 0.58 7.40
N PHE A 663 -4.30 1.67 7.86
CA PHE A 663 -3.80 3.05 7.71
C PHE A 663 -4.77 4.02 8.39
N GLY A 664 -4.37 4.52 9.56
CA GLY A 664 -5.05 5.61 10.25
C GLY A 664 -4.78 6.94 9.56
N LYS A 665 -5.65 7.33 8.64
CA LYS A 665 -6.18 8.69 8.48
C LYS A 665 -7.61 8.55 7.97
N ARG A 666 -8.55 9.12 8.71
CA ARG A 666 -9.94 9.33 8.25
C ARG A 666 -9.86 9.97 6.85
N GLU A 667 -10.56 9.36 5.89
CA GLU A 667 -10.63 9.64 4.44
C GLU A 667 -9.72 8.76 3.55
N LYS A 668 -10.38 7.89 2.76
CA LYS A 668 -9.88 6.90 1.78
C LYS A 668 -9.59 5.49 2.32
N GLY A 669 -10.64 4.83 2.82
CA GLY A 669 -10.69 3.38 3.03
C GLY A 669 -10.78 2.62 1.71
N VAL A 670 -9.66 2.42 1.02
CA VAL A 670 -9.58 1.54 -0.15
C VAL A 670 -8.78 0.29 0.26
N LEU A 671 -9.47 -0.84 0.42
CA LEU A 671 -8.84 -2.18 0.45
C LEU A 671 -7.95 -2.34 -0.80
N LYS A 672 -6.63 -2.45 -0.62
CA LYS A 672 -5.68 -2.56 -1.74
C LYS A 672 -5.61 -3.99 -2.27
N VAL A 673 -6.38 -4.24 -3.32
CA VAL A 673 -6.25 -5.40 -4.21
C VAL A 673 -5.26 -5.09 -5.31
N THR A 674 -4.29 -5.98 -5.54
CA THR A 674 -3.41 -5.97 -6.70
C THR A 674 -3.97 -6.91 -7.74
N ILE A 675 -4.20 -6.42 -8.95
CA ILE A 675 -4.67 -7.19 -10.08
C ILE A 675 -3.49 -7.62 -10.93
N LEU A 676 -3.46 -8.91 -11.30
CA LEU A 676 -2.54 -9.45 -12.29
C LEU A 676 -3.23 -9.41 -13.65
N LEU A 677 -2.92 -8.39 -14.46
CA LEU A 677 -3.48 -8.22 -15.81
C LEU A 677 -2.52 -8.83 -16.84
N THR A 678 -2.94 -9.92 -17.47
CA THR A 678 -2.13 -10.62 -18.47
C THR A 678 -2.42 -10.10 -19.87
N CYS A 679 -1.37 -9.72 -20.59
CA CYS A 679 -1.40 -9.10 -21.90
C CYS A 679 -0.56 -9.87 -22.91
N ARG A 680 -0.94 -9.79 -24.19
CA ARG A 680 -0.15 -10.25 -25.35
C ARG A 680 -0.18 -9.21 -26.46
N LYS A 681 0.75 -9.30 -27.40
CA LYS A 681 0.67 -8.50 -28.63
C LYS A 681 -0.61 -8.84 -29.37
N ARG A 682 -1.30 -7.82 -29.85
CA ARG A 682 -2.50 -7.98 -30.66
C ARG A 682 -2.13 -8.51 -32.04
N LYS A 683 -2.79 -9.58 -32.48
CA LYS A 683 -2.50 -10.22 -33.79
C LYS A 683 -3.18 -9.54 -34.97
N ALA A 684 -4.28 -8.85 -34.73
CA ALA A 684 -5.05 -8.17 -35.77
C ALA A 684 -5.64 -6.86 -35.25
N ASN A 685 -5.66 -5.84 -36.10
CA ASN A 685 -6.31 -4.56 -35.83
C ASN A 685 -7.48 -4.41 -36.80
N HIS A 686 -8.68 -4.66 -36.30
CA HIS A 686 -9.91 -4.59 -37.11
C HIS A 686 -10.86 -3.55 -36.50
N PRO A 687 -10.72 -2.25 -36.82
CA PRO A 687 -11.57 -1.20 -36.26
C PRO A 687 -13.06 -1.59 -36.33
N GLY A 688 -13.69 -1.69 -35.17
CA GLY A 688 -15.05 -2.23 -35.02
C GLY A 688 -16.12 -1.15 -34.92
N ILE A 689 -17.35 -1.54 -35.23
CA ILE A 689 -18.56 -0.76 -34.94
C ILE A 689 -19.17 -1.30 -33.65
N TRP A 690 -19.38 -0.43 -32.66
CA TRP A 690 -19.88 -0.78 -31.32
C TRP A 690 -21.13 -1.65 -31.38
N GLU A 691 -22.10 -1.25 -32.20
CA GLU A 691 -23.38 -1.92 -32.36
C GLU A 691 -23.21 -3.36 -32.90
N HIS A 692 -22.12 -3.67 -33.61
CA HIS A 692 -21.87 -5.01 -34.15
C HIS A 692 -21.14 -5.93 -33.17
N ILE A 693 -20.33 -5.37 -32.26
CA ILE A 693 -19.51 -6.16 -31.34
C ILE A 693 -20.13 -6.29 -29.94
N LYS A 694 -21.08 -5.42 -29.58
CA LYS A 694 -21.68 -5.37 -28.24
C LYS A 694 -22.23 -6.73 -27.79
N ASP A 695 -22.95 -7.42 -28.68
CA ASP A 695 -23.54 -8.73 -28.35
C ASP A 695 -22.46 -9.80 -28.14
N GLU A 696 -21.40 -9.78 -28.93
CA GLU A 696 -20.25 -10.68 -28.75
C GLU A 696 -19.58 -10.46 -27.39
N LEU A 697 -19.32 -9.20 -27.01
CA LEU A 697 -18.75 -8.86 -25.70
C LEU A 697 -19.66 -9.31 -24.54
N ARG A 698 -20.99 -9.18 -24.69
CA ARG A 698 -21.96 -9.68 -23.70
C ARG A 698 -21.90 -11.19 -23.56
N GLN A 699 -21.79 -11.95 -24.66
CA GLN A 699 -21.69 -13.41 -24.60
C GLN A 699 -20.39 -13.85 -23.91
N ILE A 700 -19.26 -13.19 -24.20
CA ILE A 700 -18.00 -13.46 -23.50
C ILE A 700 -18.13 -13.18 -22.01
N ALA A 701 -18.76 -12.07 -21.63
CA ALA A 701 -19.01 -11.75 -20.23
C ALA A 701 -19.83 -12.86 -19.55
N LYS A 702 -20.95 -13.29 -20.15
CA LYS A 702 -21.80 -14.37 -19.62
C LYS A 702 -21.02 -15.67 -19.41
N GLN A 703 -20.30 -16.10 -20.45
CA GLN A 703 -19.49 -17.32 -20.41
C GLN A 703 -18.45 -17.25 -19.29
N LYS A 704 -17.71 -16.15 -19.18
CA LYS A 704 -16.65 -16.00 -18.16
C LYS A 704 -17.20 -15.85 -16.75
N ILE A 705 -18.37 -15.24 -16.59
CA ILE A 705 -19.06 -15.18 -15.32
C ILE A 705 -19.41 -16.59 -14.83
N GLU A 706 -19.93 -17.45 -15.70
CA GLU A 706 -20.22 -18.85 -15.37
C GLU A 706 -18.93 -19.63 -15.02
N GLU A 707 -17.95 -19.61 -15.92
CA GLU A 707 -16.67 -20.32 -15.75
C GLU A 707 -15.96 -19.93 -14.44
N TYR A 708 -15.86 -18.64 -14.13
CA TYR A 708 -15.19 -18.17 -12.91
C TYR A 708 -16.04 -18.39 -11.65
N SER A 709 -17.36 -18.38 -11.74
CA SER A 709 -18.24 -18.77 -10.63
C SER A 709 -18.04 -20.24 -10.26
N GLU A 710 -17.89 -21.13 -11.25
CA GLU A 710 -17.59 -22.56 -11.02
C GLU A 710 -16.23 -22.79 -10.36
N LEU A 711 -15.27 -21.88 -10.60
CA LEU A 711 -13.97 -21.86 -9.89
C LEU A 711 -14.06 -21.28 -8.47
N GLY A 712 -15.27 -20.92 -7.99
CA GLY A 712 -15.50 -20.36 -6.66
C GLY A 712 -15.18 -18.87 -6.55
N ILE A 713 -15.00 -18.16 -7.67
CA ILE A 713 -14.77 -16.71 -7.67
C ILE A 713 -16.12 -15.99 -7.65
N GLY A 714 -16.37 -15.20 -6.62
CA GLY A 714 -17.61 -14.45 -6.43
C GLY A 714 -17.41 -12.96 -6.22
N GLY A 715 -18.52 -12.23 -6.15
CA GLY A 715 -18.52 -10.85 -5.69
C GLY A 715 -17.70 -9.86 -6.52
N PRO A 716 -17.05 -8.86 -5.89
CA PRO A 716 -16.21 -7.89 -6.59
C PRO A 716 -15.05 -8.53 -7.35
N ASP A 717 -14.51 -9.64 -6.85
CA ASP A 717 -13.37 -10.33 -7.46
C ASP A 717 -13.78 -11.01 -8.78
N LEU A 718 -15.01 -11.56 -8.86
CA LEU A 718 -15.56 -12.09 -10.10
C LEU A 718 -15.65 -11.02 -11.19
N LYS A 719 -16.19 -9.85 -10.85
CA LYS A 719 -16.31 -8.72 -11.77
C LYS A 719 -14.96 -8.32 -12.35
N VAL A 720 -13.99 -8.10 -11.47
CA VAL A 720 -12.63 -7.71 -11.86
C VAL A 720 -11.97 -8.81 -12.69
N SER A 721 -12.30 -10.09 -12.46
CA SER A 721 -11.75 -11.19 -13.25
C SER A 721 -12.31 -11.25 -14.68
N VAL A 722 -13.56 -10.83 -14.89
CA VAL A 722 -14.23 -10.80 -16.20
C VAL A 722 -13.78 -9.60 -17.05
N TYR A 723 -13.28 -8.52 -16.44
CA TYR A 723 -12.79 -7.34 -17.15
C TYR A 723 -11.71 -7.68 -18.18
N GLY A 724 -10.70 -8.47 -17.82
CA GLY A 724 -9.59 -8.84 -18.70
C GLY A 724 -10.06 -9.48 -20.01
N PRO A 725 -10.80 -10.60 -19.97
CA PRO A 725 -11.30 -11.26 -21.19
C PRO A 725 -12.17 -10.35 -22.08
N VAL A 726 -13.05 -9.54 -21.48
CA VAL A 726 -13.95 -8.64 -22.24
C VAL A 726 -13.18 -7.48 -22.86
N LEU A 727 -12.27 -6.85 -22.10
CA LEU A 727 -11.36 -5.84 -22.64
C LEU A 727 -10.47 -6.42 -23.73
N GLY A 728 -10.05 -7.68 -23.61
CA GLY A 728 -9.26 -8.38 -24.63
C GLY A 728 -9.98 -8.43 -25.96
N ARG A 729 -11.25 -8.88 -25.94
CA ARG A 729 -12.06 -8.90 -27.16
C ARG A 729 -12.34 -7.51 -27.70
N PHE A 730 -12.62 -6.54 -26.82
CA PHE A 730 -12.77 -5.14 -27.24
C PHE A 730 -11.50 -4.59 -27.91
N ALA A 731 -10.32 -4.90 -27.37
CA ALA A 731 -9.03 -4.45 -27.91
C ALA A 731 -8.77 -4.97 -29.33
N ASP A 732 -9.18 -6.19 -29.67
CA ASP A 732 -9.07 -6.74 -31.03
C ASP A 732 -9.77 -5.88 -32.10
N TYR A 733 -10.81 -5.13 -31.68
CA TYR A 733 -11.59 -4.24 -32.54
C TYR A 733 -11.22 -2.76 -32.41
N TYR A 734 -10.21 -2.40 -31.61
CA TYR A 734 -9.90 -1.00 -31.31
C TYR A 734 -9.12 -0.29 -32.43
N PRO A 735 -9.46 0.97 -32.81
CA PRO A 735 -10.48 1.82 -32.22
C PRO A 735 -11.91 1.38 -32.58
N VAL A 736 -12.77 1.32 -31.58
CA VAL A 736 -14.19 1.00 -31.74
C VAL A 736 -14.98 2.31 -31.83
N LYS A 737 -15.87 2.42 -32.81
CA LYS A 737 -16.72 3.60 -32.99
C LYS A 737 -18.20 3.23 -33.06
N THR A 738 -19.09 4.14 -32.70
CA THR A 738 -20.52 4.02 -33.05
C THR A 738 -20.70 4.16 -34.56
N ALA A 739 -21.86 3.76 -35.08
CA ALA A 739 -22.26 4.05 -36.47
C ALA A 739 -22.21 5.55 -36.83
N THR A 740 -22.33 6.43 -35.83
CA THR A 740 -22.21 7.89 -35.97
C THR A 740 -20.78 8.43 -35.89
N GLY A 741 -19.79 7.56 -35.70
CA GLY A 741 -18.37 7.89 -35.67
C GLY A 741 -17.80 8.29 -34.29
N ARG A 742 -18.58 8.20 -33.21
CA ARG A 742 -18.11 8.45 -31.83
C ARG A 742 -17.23 7.31 -31.38
N GLU A 743 -16.00 7.60 -30.97
CA GLU A 743 -15.12 6.59 -30.37
C GLU A 743 -15.64 6.12 -29.01
N ILE A 744 -15.56 4.81 -28.78
CA ILE A 744 -15.98 4.16 -27.55
C ILE A 744 -14.79 4.07 -26.60
N ASP A 745 -14.98 4.55 -25.37
CA ASP A 745 -13.99 4.40 -24.31
C ASP A 745 -14.00 2.95 -23.77
N PRO A 746 -12.84 2.36 -23.41
CA PRO A 746 -12.80 1.04 -22.77
C PRO A 746 -13.72 0.91 -21.54
N GLN A 747 -14.02 2.02 -20.85
CA GLN A 747 -15.00 2.07 -19.76
C GLN A 747 -16.37 1.52 -20.17
N GLU A 748 -16.85 1.81 -21.39
CA GLU A 748 -18.16 1.33 -21.85
C GLU A 748 -18.19 -0.21 -21.99
N ALA A 749 -17.05 -0.85 -22.30
CA ALA A 749 -16.93 -2.30 -22.27
C ALA A 749 -16.91 -2.88 -20.85
N LEU A 750 -16.37 -2.15 -19.87
CA LEU A 750 -16.42 -2.54 -18.45
C LEU A 750 -17.82 -2.39 -17.85
N ASP A 751 -18.54 -1.36 -18.27
CA ASP A 751 -19.93 -1.15 -17.86
C ASP A 751 -20.82 -2.29 -18.35
N LEU A 752 -20.56 -2.83 -19.55
CA LEU A 752 -21.22 -4.01 -20.09
C LEU A 752 -21.06 -5.26 -19.20
N VAL A 753 -19.86 -5.49 -18.63
CA VAL A 753 -19.64 -6.59 -17.67
C VAL A 753 -20.52 -6.41 -16.44
N THR A 754 -20.64 -5.16 -15.99
CA THR A 754 -21.51 -4.80 -14.86
C THR A 754 -22.97 -5.14 -15.20
N GLU A 755 -23.46 -4.70 -16.36
CA GLU A 755 -24.83 -5.01 -16.82
C GLU A 755 -25.12 -6.52 -16.80
N VAL A 756 -24.21 -7.33 -17.35
CA VAL A 756 -24.40 -8.78 -17.45
C VAL A 756 -24.39 -9.47 -16.08
N LEU A 757 -23.52 -9.06 -15.15
CA LEU A 757 -23.54 -9.57 -13.77
C LEU A 757 -24.86 -9.26 -13.08
N ASN A 758 -25.43 -8.09 -13.34
CA ASN A 758 -26.70 -7.69 -12.75
C ASN A 758 -27.85 -8.50 -13.31
N GLU A 759 -27.86 -8.72 -14.62
CA GLU A 759 -28.85 -9.59 -15.26
C GLU A 759 -28.83 -10.99 -14.63
N LYS A 760 -27.64 -11.58 -14.43
CA LYS A 760 -27.49 -12.87 -13.74
C LYS A 760 -28.05 -12.82 -12.32
N PHE A 761 -27.68 -11.81 -11.54
CA PHE A 761 -28.18 -11.65 -10.17
C PHE A 761 -29.72 -11.53 -10.13
N LEU A 762 -30.30 -10.70 -11.00
CA LEU A 762 -31.74 -10.51 -11.09
C LEU A 762 -32.46 -11.82 -11.46
N GLN A 763 -31.88 -12.63 -12.34
CA GLN A 763 -32.41 -13.95 -12.74
C GLN A 763 -32.31 -14.98 -11.59
N GLU A 764 -31.19 -15.05 -10.88
CA GLU A 764 -31.00 -15.96 -9.74
C GLU A 764 -31.96 -15.65 -8.58
N VAL A 765 -32.28 -14.37 -8.39
CA VAL A 765 -33.25 -13.90 -7.39
C VAL A 765 -34.69 -13.95 -7.91
N GLY A 766 -34.90 -13.98 -9.23
CA GLY A 766 -36.21 -14.00 -9.90
C GLY A 766 -36.93 -12.65 -9.90
N ILE A 767 -36.21 -11.52 -9.91
CA ILE A 767 -36.78 -10.16 -9.82
C ILE A 767 -36.45 -9.32 -11.06
N GLU A 768 -36.43 -9.92 -12.25
CA GLU A 768 -35.99 -9.28 -13.50
C GLU A 768 -36.80 -8.03 -13.88
N ASN A 769 -38.06 -7.96 -13.46
CA ASN A 769 -38.96 -6.84 -13.74
C ASN A 769 -38.98 -5.76 -12.63
N ALA A 770 -38.12 -5.87 -11.62
CA ALA A 770 -38.06 -4.90 -10.51
C ALA A 770 -37.31 -3.62 -10.91
N ASP A 771 -37.65 -2.49 -10.29
CA ASP A 771 -36.88 -1.25 -10.39
C ASP A 771 -35.48 -1.40 -9.76
N LYS A 772 -34.55 -0.52 -10.19
CA LYS A 772 -33.14 -0.64 -9.82
C LYS A 772 -32.92 -0.44 -8.32
N GLU A 773 -33.70 0.44 -7.71
CA GLU A 773 -33.69 0.72 -6.28
C GLU A 773 -34.10 -0.51 -5.45
N THR A 774 -35.17 -1.20 -5.88
CA THR A 774 -35.63 -2.46 -5.29
C THR A 774 -34.56 -3.54 -5.39
N ALA A 775 -33.99 -3.75 -6.57
CA ALA A 775 -32.93 -4.73 -6.76
C ALA A 775 -31.70 -4.42 -5.90
N ALA A 776 -31.31 -3.14 -5.79
CA ALA A 776 -30.16 -2.73 -4.99
C ALA A 776 -30.39 -2.97 -3.49
N TYR A 777 -31.61 -2.70 -3.03
CA TYR A 777 -32.02 -2.98 -1.65
C TYR A 777 -32.04 -4.49 -1.34
N ILE A 778 -32.59 -5.31 -2.23
CA ILE A 778 -32.57 -6.78 -2.06
C ILE A 778 -31.14 -7.31 -2.06
N ASN A 779 -30.25 -6.78 -2.91
CA ASN A 779 -28.85 -7.18 -2.92
C ASN A 779 -28.12 -6.77 -1.62
N LEU A 780 -28.39 -5.57 -1.09
CA LEU A 780 -27.86 -5.15 0.21
C LEU A 780 -28.31 -6.09 1.32
N LEU A 781 -29.59 -6.43 1.36
CA LEU A 781 -30.15 -7.30 2.39
C LEU A 781 -29.59 -8.74 2.27
N ALA A 782 -29.39 -9.21 1.04
CA ALA A 782 -28.77 -10.50 0.76
C ALA A 782 -27.29 -10.55 1.17
N ALA A 783 -26.55 -9.48 0.92
CA ALA A 783 -25.12 -9.38 1.22
C ALA A 783 -24.81 -9.12 2.69
N PHE A 784 -25.71 -8.45 3.43
CA PHE A 784 -25.46 -8.01 4.80
C PHE A 784 -26.61 -8.43 5.74
N PRO A 785 -26.60 -9.69 6.23
CA PRO A 785 -27.59 -10.19 7.18
C PRO A 785 -27.65 -9.39 8.49
N THR A 786 -26.60 -8.66 8.85
CA THR A 786 -26.57 -7.76 10.01
C THR A 786 -27.42 -6.50 9.85
N ALA A 787 -27.98 -6.26 8.65
CA ALA A 787 -28.62 -5.00 8.24
C ALA A 787 -27.71 -3.76 8.44
N ARG A 788 -26.40 -3.97 8.58
CA ARG A 788 -25.38 -2.94 8.81
C ARG A 788 -24.09 -3.30 8.13
N THR A 789 -23.44 -2.31 7.54
CA THR A 789 -22.15 -2.47 6.84
C THR A 789 -21.47 -1.11 6.67
N GLU A 790 -20.24 -1.09 6.18
CA GLU A 790 -19.54 0.14 5.85
C GLU A 790 -19.93 0.68 4.46
N TYR A 791 -19.77 1.98 4.23
CA TYR A 791 -20.14 2.67 3.00
C TYR A 791 -19.54 2.03 1.75
N GLU A 792 -18.28 1.66 1.78
CA GLU A 792 -17.63 1.06 0.61
C GLU A 792 -18.12 -0.37 0.33
N GLU A 793 -18.41 -1.16 1.35
CA GLU A 793 -18.99 -2.50 1.22
C GLU A 793 -20.44 -2.43 0.69
N ALA A 794 -21.26 -1.54 1.24
CA ALA A 794 -22.59 -1.25 0.73
C ALA A 794 -22.55 -0.76 -0.71
N ARG A 795 -21.57 0.10 -1.05
CA ARG A 795 -21.37 0.62 -2.41
C ARG A 795 -20.93 -0.51 -3.33
N LEU A 796 -20.11 -1.45 -2.87
CA LEU A 796 -19.76 -2.66 -3.61
C LEU A 796 -21.01 -3.51 -3.90
N ALA A 797 -21.88 -3.75 -2.92
CA ALA A 797 -23.12 -4.49 -3.16
C ALA A 797 -24.11 -3.76 -4.09
N THR A 798 -24.20 -2.44 -4.02
CA THR A 798 -25.23 -1.66 -4.77
C THR A 798 -24.76 -1.14 -6.13
N VAL A 799 -23.56 -0.58 -6.19
CA VAL A 799 -23.00 0.12 -7.36
C VAL A 799 -22.19 -0.82 -8.24
N PHE A 800 -21.48 -1.80 -7.66
CA PHE A 800 -20.75 -2.77 -8.50
C PHE A 800 -21.67 -3.82 -9.11
N GLY A 801 -22.90 -3.93 -8.59
CA GLY A 801 -24.05 -4.49 -9.26
C GLY A 801 -24.81 -3.50 -10.14
N GLY A 802 -24.23 -2.39 -10.63
CA GLY A 802 -24.75 -1.47 -11.67
C GLY A 802 -26.21 -0.98 -11.57
N LEU A 803 -26.75 -0.85 -10.36
CA LEU A 803 -28.15 -0.47 -10.14
C LEU A 803 -28.29 1.03 -9.83
N VAL A 804 -27.97 1.45 -8.60
CA VAL A 804 -28.11 2.85 -8.13
C VAL A 804 -27.04 3.21 -7.09
N THR A 805 -26.78 4.50 -6.92
CA THR A 805 -25.86 4.98 -5.88
C THR A 805 -26.47 4.87 -4.48
N LEU A 806 -25.63 4.70 -3.45
CA LEU A 806 -26.11 4.71 -2.07
C LEU A 806 -26.81 6.02 -1.70
N ASP A 807 -26.39 7.15 -2.27
CA ASP A 807 -27.04 8.44 -2.02
C ASP A 807 -28.47 8.47 -2.59
N THR A 808 -28.76 7.69 -3.65
CA THR A 808 -30.12 7.50 -4.18
C THR A 808 -31.02 6.72 -3.20
N LEU A 809 -30.44 5.83 -2.41
CA LEU A 809 -31.13 4.95 -1.45
C LEU A 809 -31.29 5.58 -0.06
N ASP A 810 -30.48 6.58 0.30
CA ASP A 810 -30.43 7.17 1.64
C ASP A 810 -31.76 7.84 2.06
N VAL A 811 -32.01 7.92 3.37
CA VAL A 811 -33.17 8.62 3.96
C VAL A 811 -33.23 10.11 3.63
N LYS A 812 -32.09 10.70 3.25
CA LYS A 812 -31.99 12.09 2.78
C LYS A 812 -32.44 12.26 1.33
N SER A 813 -32.66 11.15 0.62
CA SER A 813 -33.12 11.11 -0.77
C SER A 813 -34.58 10.64 -0.85
N THR A 814 -35.08 10.43 -2.05
CA THR A 814 -36.51 10.20 -2.33
C THR A 814 -37.04 8.82 -1.97
N HIS A 815 -36.17 7.84 -1.67
CA HIS A 815 -36.53 6.43 -1.50
C HIS A 815 -36.41 5.92 -0.05
N GLY A 816 -35.41 6.40 0.71
CA GLY A 816 -35.23 6.06 2.13
C GLY A 816 -35.22 4.56 2.43
N LEU A 817 -34.38 3.82 1.71
CA LEU A 817 -34.17 2.39 1.85
C LEU A 817 -33.00 2.05 2.80
N ILE A 818 -32.07 2.99 2.96
CA ILE A 818 -30.94 2.91 3.90
C ILE A 818 -30.80 4.22 4.69
N GLU A 819 -30.08 4.19 5.81
CA GLU A 819 -29.61 5.38 6.53
C GLU A 819 -28.08 5.45 6.51
N LYS A 820 -27.52 6.58 6.05
CA LYS A 820 -26.08 6.86 6.01
C LYS A 820 -25.62 7.75 7.17
N LYS A 821 -24.69 7.25 8.00
CA LYS A 821 -24.02 8.00 9.09
C LYS A 821 -22.50 7.89 9.01
N GLY A 822 -21.87 8.85 8.32
CA GLY A 822 -20.43 8.79 8.04
C GLY A 822 -20.11 7.61 7.13
N ASN A 823 -19.32 6.66 7.61
CA ASN A 823 -19.03 5.40 6.92
C ASN A 823 -20.02 4.28 7.28
N ASP A 824 -20.91 4.45 8.26
CA ASP A 824 -21.86 3.41 8.66
C ASP A 824 -23.12 3.47 7.78
N ILE A 825 -23.53 2.32 7.24
CA ILE A 825 -24.74 2.14 6.43
C ILE A 825 -25.66 1.17 7.14
N ARG A 826 -26.90 1.60 7.37
CA ARG A 826 -27.96 0.78 7.95
C ARG A 826 -29.06 0.53 6.93
N ILE A 827 -29.41 -0.73 6.69
CA ILE A 827 -30.52 -1.14 5.83
C ILE A 827 -31.81 -1.07 6.64
N LEU A 828 -32.87 -0.45 6.10
CA LEU A 828 -34.09 -0.15 6.85
C LEU A 828 -35.23 -1.12 6.55
N SER A 829 -35.74 -1.78 7.58
CA SER A 829 -36.92 -2.67 7.50
C SER A 829 -38.22 -1.91 7.20
N ALA A 830 -39.31 -2.63 6.90
CA ALA A 830 -40.62 -2.02 6.62
C ALA A 830 -41.11 -1.14 7.78
N ARG A 831 -40.93 -1.61 9.02
CA ARG A 831 -41.35 -0.88 10.23
C ARG A 831 -40.54 0.38 10.47
N GLU A 832 -39.23 0.32 10.25
CA GLU A 832 -38.37 1.49 10.43
C GLU A 832 -38.67 2.56 9.38
N ARG A 833 -38.90 2.14 8.13
CA ARG A 833 -39.30 3.06 7.05
C ARG A 833 -40.64 3.73 7.36
N GLN A 834 -41.59 3.00 7.94
CA GLN A 834 -42.84 3.60 8.43
C GLN A 834 -42.64 4.55 9.62
N ALA A 835 -41.82 4.17 10.60
CA ALA A 835 -41.56 4.99 11.79
C ALA A 835 -40.85 6.31 11.44
N LEU A 836 -40.01 6.31 10.40
CA LEU A 836 -39.36 7.50 9.86
C LEU A 836 -40.26 8.33 8.91
N GLY A 837 -41.50 7.88 8.66
CA GLY A 837 -42.44 8.57 7.77
C GLY A 837 -42.07 8.49 6.29
N ILE A 838 -41.21 7.54 5.91
CA ILE A 838 -40.74 7.37 4.52
C ILE A 838 -41.83 6.71 3.67
N ILE A 839 -42.54 5.73 4.24
CA ILE A 839 -43.69 5.07 3.62
C ILE A 839 -44.91 5.15 4.53
N ASP A 840 -46.07 5.40 3.94
CA ASP A 840 -47.37 5.19 4.59
C ASP A 840 -48.16 4.15 3.79
N PRO A 841 -48.40 2.94 4.34
CA PRO A 841 -49.16 1.89 3.67
C PRO A 841 -50.59 2.29 3.27
N ARG A 842 -51.14 3.39 3.82
CA ARG A 842 -52.47 3.91 3.48
C ARG A 842 -52.44 5.05 2.47
N ASP A 843 -51.29 5.66 2.22
CA ASP A 843 -51.11 6.68 1.19
C ASP A 843 -50.26 6.12 0.04
N THR A 844 -50.96 5.68 -1.01
CA THR A 844 -50.33 5.08 -2.19
C THR A 844 -49.40 6.04 -2.94
N LYS A 845 -49.46 7.36 -2.71
CA LYS A 845 -48.51 8.33 -3.29
C LYS A 845 -47.09 8.19 -2.72
N THR A 846 -46.96 7.63 -1.52
CA THR A 846 -45.67 7.37 -0.89
C THR A 846 -44.96 6.12 -1.45
N LEU A 847 -45.70 5.25 -2.15
CA LEU A 847 -45.20 3.98 -2.68
C LEU A 847 -44.77 4.13 -4.14
N LYS A 848 -43.46 4.20 -4.37
CA LYS A 848 -42.85 4.51 -5.69
C LYS A 848 -42.19 3.31 -6.34
N THR A 849 -41.64 2.40 -5.53
CA THR A 849 -40.85 1.24 -5.97
C THR A 849 -41.57 -0.07 -5.64
N ALA A 850 -41.15 -1.16 -6.26
CA ALA A 850 -41.68 -2.50 -5.98
C ALA A 850 -41.45 -2.91 -4.53
N ILE A 851 -40.33 -2.53 -3.91
CA ILE A 851 -40.08 -2.79 -2.48
C ILE A 851 -41.01 -1.97 -1.57
N ASP A 852 -41.43 -0.77 -1.98
CA ASP A 852 -42.43 0.01 -1.21
C ASP A 852 -43.76 -0.73 -1.16
N HIS A 853 -44.19 -1.30 -2.28
CA HIS A 853 -45.40 -2.12 -2.33
C HIS A 853 -45.29 -3.35 -1.43
N VAL A 854 -44.14 -4.02 -1.41
CA VAL A 854 -43.89 -5.17 -0.53
C VAL A 854 -43.92 -4.76 0.94
N HIS A 855 -43.21 -3.70 1.33
CA HIS A 855 -43.21 -3.21 2.71
C HIS A 855 -44.60 -2.75 3.15
N ALA A 856 -45.35 -2.05 2.30
CA ALA A 856 -46.73 -1.66 2.58
C ALA A 856 -47.65 -2.88 2.74
N ALA A 857 -47.52 -3.89 1.87
CA ALA A 857 -48.30 -5.12 1.96
C ALA A 857 -48.02 -5.91 3.25
N ILE A 858 -46.76 -6.00 3.69
CA ILE A 858 -46.39 -6.61 4.97
C ILE A 858 -47.06 -5.88 6.14
N LEU A 859 -46.99 -4.55 6.16
CA LEU A 859 -47.58 -3.73 7.23
C LEU A 859 -49.12 -3.77 7.23
N LEU A 860 -49.77 -3.81 6.07
CA LEU A 860 -51.23 -3.95 5.95
C LEU A 860 -51.69 -5.35 6.33
N TYR A 861 -50.97 -6.39 5.92
CA TYR A 861 -51.29 -7.77 6.27
C TYR A 861 -51.22 -8.00 7.77
N GLU A 862 -50.19 -7.47 8.45
CA GLU A 862 -50.04 -7.55 9.90
C GLU A 862 -51.22 -6.88 10.64
N ARG A 863 -51.76 -5.77 10.12
CA ARG A 863 -52.79 -4.96 10.79
C ARG A 863 -54.22 -5.38 10.48
N GLY A 864 -54.48 -5.82 9.25
CA GLY A 864 -55.84 -5.99 8.74
C GLY A 864 -56.01 -7.17 7.78
N GLY A 865 -55.00 -8.04 7.67
CA GLY A 865 -55.07 -9.27 6.89
C GLY A 865 -55.16 -9.06 5.37
N LEU A 866 -55.50 -10.14 4.68
CA LEU A 866 -55.43 -10.22 3.21
C LEU A 866 -56.33 -9.19 2.49
N VAL A 867 -57.44 -8.78 3.10
CA VAL A 867 -58.39 -7.83 2.48
C VAL A 867 -57.73 -6.48 2.18
N GLN A 868 -56.95 -5.95 3.13
CA GLN A 868 -56.26 -4.68 2.94
C GLN A 868 -55.14 -4.78 1.87
N VAL A 869 -54.46 -5.93 1.82
CA VAL A 869 -53.45 -6.16 0.78
C VAL A 869 -54.09 -6.26 -0.60
N LYS A 870 -55.23 -6.94 -0.74
CA LYS A 870 -55.96 -7.01 -2.02
C LYS A 870 -56.40 -5.64 -2.52
N HIS A 871 -56.81 -4.73 -1.63
CA HIS A 871 -57.10 -3.35 -2.00
C HIS A 871 -55.85 -2.63 -2.56
N LEU A 872 -54.71 -2.74 -1.86
CA LEU A 872 -53.44 -2.19 -2.34
C LEU A 872 -53.05 -2.78 -3.71
N MET A 873 -53.22 -4.09 -3.88
CA MET A 873 -52.91 -4.77 -5.14
C MET A 873 -53.77 -4.27 -6.29
N GLN A 874 -55.07 -4.06 -6.07
CA GLN A 874 -55.97 -3.50 -7.09
C GLN A 874 -55.62 -2.05 -7.42
N GLU A 875 -55.39 -1.21 -6.41
CA GLU A 875 -55.10 0.22 -6.59
C GLU A 875 -53.78 0.46 -7.32
N LYS A 876 -52.77 -0.39 -7.09
CA LYS A 876 -51.44 -0.32 -7.72
C LYS A 876 -51.25 -1.30 -8.88
N ALA A 877 -52.30 -2.02 -9.30
CA ALA A 877 -52.26 -3.04 -10.35
C ALA A 877 -51.17 -4.12 -10.16
N LEU A 878 -50.93 -4.54 -8.91
CA LEU A 878 -49.84 -5.45 -8.53
C LEU A 878 -50.10 -6.92 -8.90
N ASP A 879 -51.34 -7.26 -9.28
CA ASP A 879 -51.80 -8.57 -9.73
C ASP A 879 -51.74 -8.75 -11.26
N THR A 880 -51.30 -7.73 -12.00
CA THR A 880 -51.18 -7.78 -13.46
C THR A 880 -49.98 -8.61 -13.94
N ALA A 881 -50.11 -9.18 -15.14
CA ALA A 881 -49.02 -9.90 -15.79
C ALA A 881 -47.85 -8.93 -16.07
N GLY A 882 -46.68 -9.22 -15.49
CA GLY A 882 -45.47 -8.37 -15.56
C GLY A 882 -45.14 -7.61 -14.28
N SER A 883 -46.04 -7.58 -13.28
CA SER A 883 -45.75 -6.98 -11.97
C SER A 883 -44.63 -7.75 -11.23
N PRO A 884 -43.57 -7.08 -10.73
CA PRO A 884 -42.52 -7.72 -9.95
C PRO A 884 -42.94 -8.03 -8.50
N PHE A 885 -44.12 -7.58 -8.06
CA PHE A 885 -44.54 -7.58 -6.66
C PHE A 885 -44.40 -8.95 -5.98
N GLN A 886 -44.93 -10.01 -6.59
CA GLN A 886 -44.89 -11.35 -6.00
C GLN A 886 -43.46 -11.88 -5.87
N ALA A 887 -42.64 -11.63 -6.89
CA ALA A 887 -41.27 -12.12 -6.93
C ALA A 887 -40.37 -11.35 -5.95
N VAL A 888 -40.55 -10.02 -5.85
CA VAL A 888 -39.88 -9.19 -4.85
C VAL A 888 -40.32 -9.56 -3.43
N LEU A 889 -41.60 -9.87 -3.20
CA LEU A 889 -42.09 -10.35 -1.91
C LEU A 889 -41.43 -11.68 -1.51
N GLN A 890 -41.26 -12.60 -2.46
CA GLN A 890 -40.58 -13.87 -2.25
C GLN A 890 -39.07 -13.70 -1.97
N ALA A 891 -38.38 -12.87 -2.76
CA ALA A 891 -36.98 -12.56 -2.54
C ALA A 891 -36.75 -11.88 -1.17
N TYR A 892 -37.58 -10.89 -0.84
CA TYR A 892 -37.51 -10.21 0.46
C TYR A 892 -37.75 -11.18 1.62
N ALA A 893 -38.79 -12.03 1.54
CA ALA A 893 -39.06 -13.03 2.58
C ALA A 893 -37.87 -13.98 2.80
N ARG A 894 -37.19 -14.39 1.73
CA ARG A 894 -36.01 -15.26 1.78
C ARG A 894 -34.81 -14.58 2.46
N TYR A 895 -34.46 -13.37 2.03
CA TYR A 895 -33.25 -12.70 2.55
C TYR A 895 -33.46 -12.04 3.92
N ALA A 896 -34.66 -11.51 4.18
CA ALA A 896 -35.01 -10.97 5.49
C ALA A 896 -35.03 -12.05 6.58
N GLU A 897 -35.35 -13.31 6.25
CA GLU A 897 -35.29 -14.43 7.19
C GLU A 897 -33.86 -14.73 7.67
N ASN A 898 -32.88 -14.56 6.79
CA ASN A 898 -31.47 -14.79 7.11
C ASN A 898 -30.87 -13.66 7.94
N SER A 899 -31.59 -12.54 8.12
CA SER A 899 -31.10 -11.39 8.88
C SER A 899 -30.95 -11.70 10.37
N THR A 900 -29.92 -11.15 11.00
CA THR A 900 -29.76 -11.18 12.46
C THR A 900 -30.59 -10.12 13.16
N ASP A 901 -31.15 -9.15 12.42
CA ASP A 901 -32.02 -8.10 12.95
C ASP A 901 -33.46 -8.59 13.12
N GLU A 902 -34.02 -8.37 14.32
CA GLU A 902 -35.34 -8.88 14.69
C GLU A 902 -36.50 -8.26 13.88
N ASN A 903 -36.35 -7.01 13.40
CA ASN A 903 -37.39 -6.40 12.56
C ASN A 903 -37.50 -7.11 11.21
N PHE A 904 -36.36 -7.48 10.62
CA PHE A 904 -36.32 -8.22 9.35
C PHE A 904 -36.84 -9.65 9.49
N LYS A 905 -36.51 -10.38 10.57
CA LYS A 905 -37.10 -11.70 10.84
C LYS A 905 -38.62 -11.65 10.98
N LYS A 906 -39.12 -10.63 11.67
CA LYS A 906 -40.56 -10.42 11.83
C LYS A 906 -41.24 -10.09 10.50
N ASP A 907 -40.63 -9.21 9.72
CA ASP A 907 -41.06 -8.90 8.35
C ASP A 907 -41.10 -10.16 7.46
N ALA A 908 -40.07 -11.00 7.53
CA ALA A 908 -39.98 -12.25 6.77
C ALA A 908 -41.11 -13.22 7.11
N SER A 909 -41.41 -13.40 8.40
CA SER A 909 -42.51 -14.26 8.87
C SER A 909 -43.87 -13.82 8.30
N ILE A 910 -44.12 -12.50 8.30
CA ILE A 910 -45.35 -11.92 7.76
C ILE A 910 -45.39 -12.04 6.23
N ALA A 911 -44.27 -11.77 5.56
CA ALA A 911 -44.16 -11.93 4.11
C ALA A 911 -44.43 -13.37 3.66
N LYS A 912 -43.93 -14.37 4.39
CA LYS A 912 -44.24 -15.80 4.16
C LYS A 912 -45.72 -16.12 4.36
N ALA A 913 -46.31 -15.65 5.46
CA ALA A 913 -47.74 -15.84 5.71
C ALA A 913 -48.60 -15.19 4.62
N LEU A 914 -48.18 -14.02 4.11
CA LEU A 914 -48.84 -13.34 3.01
C LEU A 914 -48.71 -14.12 1.69
N LEU A 915 -47.52 -14.67 1.37
CA LEU A 915 -47.32 -15.51 0.18
C LEU A 915 -48.24 -16.74 0.18
N VAL A 916 -48.39 -17.40 1.34
CA VAL A 916 -49.33 -18.52 1.52
C VAL A 916 -50.77 -18.06 1.33
N ALA A 917 -51.15 -16.93 1.93
CA ALA A 917 -52.49 -16.36 1.79
C ALA A 917 -52.84 -15.92 0.34
N LEU A 918 -51.82 -15.61 -0.47
CA LEU A 918 -51.94 -15.34 -1.90
C LEU A 918 -51.96 -16.61 -2.77
N GLY A 919 -52.00 -17.80 -2.17
CA GLY A 919 -52.18 -19.07 -2.88
C GLY A 919 -50.91 -19.67 -3.47
N ARG A 920 -49.73 -19.36 -2.94
CA ARG A 920 -48.45 -19.95 -3.37
C ARG A 920 -47.94 -20.97 -2.35
N THR A 921 -47.58 -22.16 -2.84
CA THR A 921 -46.75 -23.13 -2.09
C THR A 921 -45.29 -22.72 -2.20
N MET A 922 -44.63 -22.59 -1.05
CA MET A 922 -43.21 -22.30 -0.97
C MET A 922 -42.42 -23.54 -1.37
N ASP A 923 -41.91 -23.61 -2.60
CA ASP A 923 -40.78 -24.49 -2.91
C ASP A 923 -39.49 -23.80 -2.43
N LEU A 924 -39.37 -23.63 -1.10
CA LEU A 924 -38.09 -23.33 -0.48
C LEU A 924 -37.36 -24.66 -0.26
N ALA A 925 -37.04 -25.38 -1.35
CA ALA A 925 -36.02 -26.40 -1.25
C ALA A 925 -34.73 -25.68 -0.81
N PRO A 926 -34.06 -26.13 0.25
CA PRO A 926 -32.74 -25.62 0.52
C PRO A 926 -31.85 -26.16 -0.60
N LYS A 927 -31.32 -25.30 -1.47
CA LYS A 927 -29.90 -25.47 -1.81
C LYS A 927 -29.12 -25.16 -0.54
N LYS A 928 -29.15 -26.12 0.39
CA LYS A 928 -28.14 -26.26 1.41
C LYS A 928 -26.85 -26.44 0.60
N GLU A 929 -25.88 -25.58 0.89
CA GLU A 929 -24.77 -25.20 0.02
C GLU A 929 -25.20 -24.23 -1.08
N GLU A 930 -25.54 -22.99 -0.75
CA GLU A 930 -25.37 -21.75 -1.56
C GLU A 930 -25.45 -20.61 -0.56
N ARG A 931 -24.55 -20.64 0.42
CA ARG A 931 -24.33 -19.50 1.28
C ARG A 931 -23.93 -18.34 0.38
N LEU A 932 -24.69 -17.25 0.40
CA LEU A 932 -24.19 -15.89 0.12
C LEU A 932 -23.32 -15.44 1.30
N ASP A 933 -22.39 -16.30 1.71
CA ASP A 933 -21.22 -15.89 2.47
C ASP A 933 -20.28 -15.39 1.39
N TYR A 934 -20.16 -14.06 1.26
CA TYR A 934 -18.93 -13.53 0.71
C TYR A 934 -17.83 -14.13 1.59
N TYR A 935 -17.00 -15.02 1.01
CA TYR A 935 -16.10 -16.01 1.65
C TYR A 935 -16.69 -17.43 1.86
N PHE A 936 -16.77 -18.16 0.73
CA PHE A 936 -16.64 -19.61 0.51
C PHE A 936 -17.63 -20.64 1.15
N ARG A 937 -17.91 -21.69 0.36
CA ARG A 937 -18.49 -22.97 0.80
C ARG A 937 -17.40 -23.98 1.13
N GLU A 938 -17.68 -24.83 2.11
CA GLU A 938 -16.94 -26.05 2.47
C GLU A 938 -17.07 -27.11 1.37
N SER A 939 -15.96 -27.83 1.09
CA SER A 939 -15.95 -29.17 0.48
C SER A 939 -15.39 -30.16 1.48
#